data_AF-A0A257LCB3-F1
#
_entry.id   AF-A0A257LCB3-F1
#
_cell.length_a   1.000
_cell.length_b   1.000
_cell.length_c   1.000
_cell.angle_alpha   90.00
_cell.angle_beta   90.00
_cell.angle_gamma   90.00
#
_symmetry.space_group_name_H-M   'P 1'
#
loop_
_entity.id
_entity.type
_entity.pdbx_description
1 polymer ?
#
loop_
_entity_poly.entity_id
_entity_poly.type
_entity_poly.pdbx_seq_one_letter_code
_entity_poly.pdbx_strand_id
1 'polypeptide(L)'
;MKFTLKKIYQLLIIGIFILITGSVNAQTYFNLNHLKNPKKYGPEVKAKFKEKLVYEYKVTPGKHAVFLKNGLRSSQFIAPQLWLNIKDTVYPYRVDIVYSRYPVHDSVYKEIYPLLCNRLIHTFEMDPTLNDEDLLWHTILQTHVDNDDQVNSLFHGVVIWYRTPEEEEKHNEQQDSAQGVKALVQTEKIAQGGIKEMVISIEGIKQSTMLDDSTRTAIEGKPLDLQKRILKQKFEQGAAKESTIKLSERTPLEMQQYKRQINEFLKNNQFSDSVVWKVMDRHPEWVDALVVNDWTGSMYGYGAQVVHWHLLNYKSSGIRYLTLFNDGDNKTNASKVIGETGGIYSAEAGDIPKIMNLFNLVRLNGSGGDRQENDIEAILESMKRFPEAKEIILIADNLACIRDIELASKITMPVRVILCGYSKEFGVNQHLAYLAKITHGGLYTLEQDIENLKLETSGNGELKEVKDRRFVISMLNCSPRPIYELKYAKESFKTYTNLDSALLQKDKVRQLELKEQQLLKWPKGVNKMERLLTLNLSGNELPKVPSSIKKLENLKDLNLANNKLKEMPKSFGKLKNLEHLNVSNNQIQSLSEFYINWFYLKKLDASNNQLNSALELNQLKSSQFINLSNNDIPELPAEIHQLKKLVSLDLSNNKLLYLPRTITGLTKLEELNLENNNIGSLPPYLYRLRKLKTINLAGNPLGEKEKDRIRKELPNVEITF
;
A
#
# COMPACT_ATOMS: atom_id res chain seq x y z
N MET A 1 -74.97 -23.82 17.36
CA MET A 1 -74.90 -22.89 18.50
C MET A 1 -73.56 -23.13 19.18
N LYS A 2 -72.52 -22.36 18.81
CA LYS A 2 -71.95 -21.29 19.66
C LYS A 2 -71.56 -21.87 21.04
N PHE A 3 -70.33 -22.31 21.25
CA PHE A 3 -69.24 -21.43 21.71
C PHE A 3 -67.95 -22.26 21.82
N THR A 4 -67.04 -22.31 20.82
CA THR A 4 -65.68 -22.84 21.08
C THR A 4 -64.60 -22.53 20.04
N LEU A 5 -64.77 -21.56 19.13
CA LEU A 5 -63.65 -21.12 18.25
C LEU A 5 -63.03 -19.77 18.64
N LYS A 6 -63.57 -19.06 19.64
CA LYS A 6 -63.12 -17.70 20.00
C LYS A 6 -62.17 -17.63 21.22
N LYS A 7 -61.86 -18.76 21.88
CA LYS A 7 -60.90 -18.82 23.00
C LYS A 7 -59.55 -19.48 22.67
N ILE A 8 -59.42 -20.12 21.51
CA ILE A 8 -58.15 -20.73 21.07
C ILE A 8 -57.29 -19.70 20.29
N TYR A 9 -57.91 -18.68 19.68
CA TYR A 9 -57.19 -17.61 18.97
C TYR A 9 -56.75 -16.42 19.85
N GLN A 10 -57.17 -16.35 21.12
CA GLN A 10 -56.77 -15.29 22.06
C GLN A 10 -55.69 -15.68 23.06
N LEU A 11 -55.24 -16.94 23.07
CA LEU A 11 -54.03 -17.38 23.77
C LEU A 11 -52.85 -17.55 22.79
N LEU A 12 -52.82 -16.67 21.79
CA LEU A 12 -51.70 -16.44 20.87
C LEU A 12 -50.79 -15.29 21.34
N ILE A 13 -50.84 -14.87 22.61
CA ILE A 13 -50.11 -13.65 23.04
C ILE A 13 -49.17 -13.80 24.25
N ILE A 14 -49.19 -14.88 25.05
CA ILE A 14 -48.34 -14.94 26.28
C ILE A 14 -47.62 -16.29 26.45
N GLY A 15 -47.23 -16.96 25.37
CA GLY A 15 -46.60 -18.29 25.45
C GLY A 15 -45.48 -18.55 24.46
N ILE A 16 -44.88 -17.52 23.89
CA ILE A 16 -43.63 -17.63 23.11
C ILE A 16 -42.50 -17.11 24.00
N PHE A 17 -42.18 -17.86 25.04
CA PHE A 17 -40.93 -17.70 25.76
C PHE A 17 -40.44 -19.10 26.12
N ILE A 18 -39.26 -19.43 25.59
CA ILE A 18 -38.36 -20.51 26.00
C ILE A 18 -38.77 -21.91 25.53
N LEU A 19 -38.28 -22.30 24.33
CA LEU A 19 -37.54 -23.55 24.09
C LEU A 19 -37.22 -23.73 22.59
N ILE A 20 -36.25 -22.96 22.09
CA ILE A 20 -35.22 -23.47 21.16
C ILE A 20 -33.90 -22.85 21.64
N THR A 21 -33.24 -23.52 22.56
CA THR A 21 -31.81 -23.33 22.82
C THR A 21 -31.05 -23.99 21.68
N GLY A 22 -30.33 -23.18 20.90
CA GLY A 22 -29.47 -23.65 19.80
C GLY A 22 -29.60 -22.87 18.49
N SER A 23 -29.87 -21.56 18.52
CA SER A 23 -29.56 -20.71 17.36
C SER A 23 -28.11 -20.31 17.47
N VAL A 24 -27.23 -21.01 16.75
CA VAL A 24 -25.92 -20.46 16.39
C VAL A 24 -26.24 -19.15 15.67
N ASN A 25 -25.93 -18.02 16.30
CA ASN A 25 -26.01 -16.70 15.67
C ASN A 25 -24.86 -16.67 14.65
N ALA A 26 -25.07 -17.26 13.47
CA ALA A 26 -24.13 -17.13 12.37
C ALA A 26 -23.99 -15.63 12.07
N GLN A 27 -22.78 -15.09 12.20
CA GLN A 27 -22.47 -13.76 11.70
C GLN A 27 -22.75 -13.77 10.20
N THR A 28 -23.79 -13.05 9.77
CA THR A 28 -24.15 -12.99 8.35
C THR A 28 -23.26 -11.98 7.66
N TYR A 29 -22.37 -12.45 6.77
CA TYR A 29 -21.45 -11.57 6.05
C TYR A 29 -22.16 -10.65 5.04
N PHE A 30 -23.20 -11.18 4.38
CA PHE A 30 -24.12 -10.43 3.54
C PHE A 30 -25.44 -10.18 4.27
N ASN A 31 -25.82 -8.91 4.35
CA ASN A 31 -27.08 -8.49 4.91
C ASN A 31 -28.24 -8.86 3.97
N LEU A 32 -29.10 -9.80 4.40
CA LEU A 32 -30.24 -10.28 3.59
C LEU A 32 -31.22 -9.17 3.17
N ASN A 33 -31.37 -8.12 3.99
CA ASN A 33 -32.22 -6.96 3.62
C ASN A 33 -31.58 -6.11 2.52
N HIS A 34 -30.24 -6.05 2.44
CA HIS A 34 -29.54 -5.37 1.36
C HIS A 34 -29.69 -6.17 0.05
N LEU A 35 -29.59 -7.50 0.12
CA LEU A 35 -29.77 -8.39 -1.04
C LEU A 35 -31.18 -8.29 -1.65
N LYS A 36 -32.22 -8.13 -0.82
CA LYS A 36 -33.61 -7.92 -1.28
C LYS A 36 -33.83 -6.56 -1.95
N ASN A 37 -32.87 -5.62 -1.86
CA ASN A 37 -32.95 -4.26 -2.41
C ASN A 37 -31.78 -3.94 -3.37
N PRO A 38 -31.59 -4.72 -4.45
CA PRO A 38 -30.38 -4.68 -5.27
C PRO A 38 -30.16 -3.38 -6.04
N LYS A 39 -31.22 -2.62 -6.36
CA LYS A 39 -31.11 -1.32 -7.03
C LYS A 39 -30.40 -0.27 -6.17
N LYS A 40 -30.53 -0.36 -4.84
CA LYS A 40 -29.95 0.59 -3.89
C LYS A 40 -28.59 0.13 -3.37
N TYR A 41 -28.48 -1.16 -3.03
CA TYR A 41 -27.28 -1.71 -2.35
C TYR A 41 -26.42 -2.61 -3.23
N GLY A 42 -26.76 -2.79 -4.51
CA GLY A 42 -25.99 -3.59 -5.46
C GLY A 42 -24.49 -3.26 -5.52
N PRO A 43 -24.09 -1.98 -5.60
CA PRO A 43 -22.67 -1.60 -5.58
C PRO A 43 -21.96 -1.99 -4.28
N GLU A 44 -22.64 -1.87 -3.14
CA GLU A 44 -22.11 -2.24 -1.82
C GLU A 44 -21.93 -3.76 -1.71
N VAL A 45 -22.92 -4.53 -2.17
CA VAL A 45 -22.85 -5.99 -2.23
C VAL A 45 -21.69 -6.42 -3.14
N LYS A 46 -21.55 -5.80 -4.30
CA LYS A 46 -20.45 -6.09 -5.25
C LYS A 46 -19.08 -5.78 -4.66
N ALA A 47 -18.93 -4.71 -3.87
CA ALA A 47 -17.66 -4.31 -3.27
C ALA A 47 -17.10 -5.34 -2.26
N LYS A 48 -17.93 -6.26 -1.75
CA LYS A 48 -17.51 -7.37 -0.88
C LYS A 48 -16.81 -8.51 -1.62
N PHE A 49 -16.88 -8.54 -2.95
CA PHE A 49 -16.23 -9.56 -3.77
C PHE A 49 -14.87 -9.08 -4.29
N LYS A 50 -13.90 -9.99 -4.41
CA LYS A 50 -12.75 -9.75 -5.29
C LYS A 50 -13.12 -10.18 -6.71
N GLU A 51 -13.01 -9.26 -7.65
CA GLU A 51 -13.31 -9.54 -9.06
C GLU A 51 -12.11 -10.15 -9.77
N LYS A 52 -12.35 -11.15 -10.62
CA LYS A 52 -11.36 -11.76 -11.50
C LYS A 52 -11.91 -11.88 -12.91
N LEU A 53 -11.24 -11.23 -13.86
CA LEU A 53 -11.51 -11.43 -15.29
C LEU A 53 -10.80 -12.69 -15.76
N VAL A 54 -11.51 -13.54 -16.50
CA VAL A 54 -10.95 -14.71 -17.18
C VAL A 54 -11.49 -14.76 -18.59
N TYR A 55 -10.70 -15.27 -19.53
CA TYR A 55 -11.19 -15.49 -20.90
C TYR A 55 -12.40 -16.44 -20.86
N GLU A 56 -12.19 -17.65 -20.35
CA GLU A 56 -13.24 -18.65 -20.14
C GLU A 56 -13.03 -19.36 -18.81
N TYR A 57 -14.11 -19.62 -18.06
CA TYR A 57 -14.01 -20.39 -16.83
C TYR A 57 -14.04 -21.88 -17.15
N LYS A 58 -12.90 -22.55 -17.02
CA LYS A 58 -12.78 -23.99 -17.22
C LYS A 58 -12.92 -24.73 -15.90
N VAL A 59 -13.92 -25.61 -15.82
CA VAL A 59 -14.06 -26.57 -14.71
C VAL A 59 -12.80 -27.43 -14.72
N THR A 60 -12.01 -27.36 -13.65
CA THR A 60 -10.78 -28.14 -13.52
C THR A 60 -11.10 -29.43 -12.77
N PRO A 61 -11.00 -30.62 -13.40
CA PRO A 61 -11.22 -31.88 -12.69
C PRO A 61 -10.19 -32.09 -11.58
N GLY A 62 -10.62 -32.61 -10.43
CA GLY A 62 -9.73 -33.05 -9.36
C GLY A 62 -9.39 -32.02 -8.26
N LYS A 63 -10.08 -30.88 -8.19
CA LYS A 63 -10.03 -29.99 -7.01
C LYS A 63 -11.32 -30.10 -6.20
N HIS A 64 -11.22 -30.10 -4.87
CA HIS A 64 -12.35 -30.12 -3.92
C HIS A 64 -13.24 -28.88 -4.11
N ALA A 65 -14.16 -28.97 -5.08
CA ALA A 65 -15.09 -27.92 -5.44
C ALA A 65 -16.39 -28.49 -5.99
N VAL A 66 -17.51 -27.89 -5.63
CA VAL A 66 -18.84 -28.21 -6.16
C VAL A 66 -19.28 -27.10 -7.11
N PHE A 67 -19.66 -27.49 -8.33
CA PHE A 67 -20.07 -26.58 -9.40
C PHE A 67 -21.59 -26.60 -9.55
N LEU A 68 -22.24 -25.52 -9.09
CA LEU A 68 -23.69 -25.38 -9.10
C LEU A 68 -24.12 -24.49 -10.26
N LYS A 69 -24.48 -25.12 -11.39
CA LYS A 69 -24.95 -24.40 -12.58
C LYS A 69 -26.35 -23.82 -12.35
N ASN A 70 -26.54 -22.55 -12.73
CA ASN A 70 -27.85 -21.89 -12.75
C ASN A 70 -28.18 -21.23 -14.10
N GLY A 71 -27.20 -21.06 -15.00
CA GLY A 71 -27.38 -20.48 -16.34
C GLY A 71 -27.31 -18.95 -16.34
N LEU A 72 -27.08 -18.33 -17.52
CA LEU A 72 -26.70 -16.92 -17.63
C LEU A 72 -27.63 -15.95 -16.89
N ARG A 73 -28.95 -16.10 -17.02
CA ARG A 73 -29.95 -15.16 -16.49
C ARG A 73 -30.80 -15.74 -15.36
N SER A 74 -30.43 -16.90 -14.84
CA SER A 74 -31.14 -17.56 -13.75
C SER A 74 -30.30 -17.58 -12.47
N SER A 75 -31.00 -17.60 -11.34
CA SER A 75 -30.43 -17.73 -10.01
C SER A 75 -30.68 -19.10 -9.38
N GLN A 76 -31.60 -19.90 -9.94
CA GLN A 76 -31.96 -21.22 -9.41
C GLN A 76 -30.98 -22.29 -9.88
N PHE A 77 -30.53 -23.14 -8.97
CA PHE A 77 -29.58 -24.21 -9.26
C PHE A 77 -30.25 -25.40 -9.95
N ILE A 78 -29.59 -25.95 -10.97
CA ILE A 78 -30.05 -27.14 -11.70
C ILE A 78 -29.88 -28.42 -10.86
N ALA A 79 -28.83 -28.48 -10.02
CA ALA A 79 -28.52 -29.65 -9.20
C ALA A 79 -27.95 -29.26 -7.82
N PRO A 80 -28.73 -28.60 -6.94
CA PRO A 80 -28.24 -28.15 -5.62
C PRO A 80 -27.77 -29.30 -4.72
N GLN A 81 -28.36 -30.48 -4.90
CA GLN A 81 -27.99 -31.74 -4.24
C GLN A 81 -26.51 -32.11 -4.35
N LEU A 82 -25.77 -31.62 -5.36
CA LEU A 82 -24.32 -31.84 -5.44
C LEU A 82 -23.57 -31.26 -4.22
N TRP A 83 -24.04 -30.15 -3.68
CA TRP A 83 -23.50 -29.57 -2.44
C TRP A 83 -24.13 -30.24 -1.21
N LEU A 84 -25.46 -30.37 -1.20
CA LEU A 84 -26.18 -30.89 -0.04
C LEU A 84 -25.75 -32.31 0.36
N ASN A 85 -25.31 -33.13 -0.59
CA ASN A 85 -24.84 -34.51 -0.32
C ASN A 85 -23.51 -34.56 0.43
N ILE A 86 -22.70 -33.50 0.40
CA ILE A 86 -21.37 -33.48 1.02
C ILE A 86 -21.22 -32.41 2.10
N LYS A 87 -22.14 -31.45 2.21
CA LYS A 87 -21.99 -30.25 3.06
C LYS A 87 -21.69 -30.55 4.52
N ASP A 88 -22.21 -31.67 5.04
CA ASP A 88 -22.06 -32.05 6.45
C ASP A 88 -20.77 -32.87 6.71
N THR A 89 -20.00 -33.17 5.66
CA THR A 89 -18.77 -33.97 5.73
C THR A 89 -17.53 -33.21 5.27
N VAL A 90 -17.68 -31.92 4.91
CA VAL A 90 -16.62 -31.08 4.35
C VAL A 90 -16.67 -29.66 4.90
N TYR A 91 -15.57 -28.92 4.76
CA TYR A 91 -15.44 -27.56 5.29
C TYR A 91 -15.30 -26.55 4.15
N PRO A 92 -16.33 -25.73 3.83
CA PRO A 92 -16.22 -24.72 2.79
C PRO A 92 -15.26 -23.61 3.22
N TYR A 93 -14.47 -23.08 2.28
CA TYR A 93 -13.55 -21.96 2.55
C TYR A 93 -13.62 -20.83 1.51
N ARG A 94 -14.29 -21.04 0.38
CA ARG A 94 -14.40 -20.05 -0.69
C ARG A 94 -15.62 -20.29 -1.56
N VAL A 95 -16.28 -19.20 -1.97
CA VAL A 95 -17.40 -19.22 -2.92
C VAL A 95 -17.13 -18.27 -4.08
N ASP A 96 -17.18 -18.80 -5.30
CA ASP A 96 -17.07 -18.02 -6.54
C ASP A 96 -18.45 -17.89 -7.19
N ILE A 97 -18.83 -16.67 -7.58
CA ILE A 97 -19.99 -16.42 -8.46
C ILE A 97 -19.46 -16.24 -9.88
N VAL A 98 -19.82 -17.16 -10.79
CA VAL A 98 -19.30 -17.19 -12.16
C VAL A 98 -20.37 -16.75 -13.15
N TYR A 99 -20.05 -15.74 -13.97
CA TYR A 99 -20.87 -15.31 -15.09
C TYR A 99 -20.08 -14.55 -16.16
N SER A 100 -20.71 -14.28 -17.31
CA SER A 100 -20.07 -13.60 -18.42
C SER A 100 -20.34 -12.10 -18.45
N ARG A 101 -19.42 -11.33 -19.05
CA ARG A 101 -19.61 -9.93 -19.40
C ARG A 101 -20.57 -9.77 -20.59
N TYR A 102 -21.80 -10.24 -20.44
CA TYR A 102 -22.81 -10.24 -21.50
C TYR A 102 -24.23 -10.09 -20.92
N PRO A 103 -25.13 -9.34 -21.55
CA PRO A 103 -24.93 -8.59 -22.80
C PRO A 103 -24.07 -7.33 -22.59
N VAL A 104 -23.30 -6.95 -23.62
CA VAL A 104 -22.60 -5.66 -23.70
C VAL A 104 -23.47 -4.71 -24.51
N HIS A 105 -23.85 -3.58 -23.94
CA HIS A 105 -24.59 -2.53 -24.63
C HIS A 105 -23.73 -1.27 -24.69
N ASP A 106 -23.69 -0.59 -25.84
CA ASP A 106 -22.87 0.61 -26.06
C ASP A 106 -21.39 0.42 -25.67
N SER A 107 -20.82 -0.74 -25.98
CA SER A 107 -19.44 -1.13 -25.64
C SER A 107 -19.12 -1.16 -24.13
N VAL A 108 -20.14 -1.10 -23.26
CA VAL A 108 -19.98 -1.13 -21.80
C VAL A 108 -20.77 -2.29 -21.21
N TYR A 109 -20.08 -3.16 -20.48
CA TYR A 109 -20.73 -4.15 -19.64
C TYR A 109 -21.27 -3.48 -18.37
N LYS A 110 -22.54 -3.71 -18.04
CA LYS A 110 -23.15 -3.24 -16.78
C LYS A 110 -23.50 -4.43 -15.91
N GLU A 111 -23.06 -4.35 -14.66
CA GLU A 111 -23.37 -5.36 -13.65
C GLU A 111 -24.88 -5.40 -13.39
N ILE A 112 -25.45 -6.61 -13.39
CA ILE A 112 -26.88 -6.82 -13.16
C ILE A 112 -27.06 -7.13 -11.67
N TYR A 113 -27.04 -6.10 -10.83
CA TYR A 113 -27.15 -6.25 -9.38
C TYR A 113 -28.31 -7.13 -8.91
N PRO A 114 -29.52 -7.09 -9.52
CA PRO A 114 -30.59 -8.01 -9.15
C PRO A 114 -30.23 -9.48 -9.35
N LEU A 115 -29.53 -9.82 -10.43
CA LEU A 115 -29.11 -11.19 -10.72
C LEU A 115 -28.03 -11.66 -9.73
N LEU A 116 -27.04 -10.81 -9.44
CA LEU A 116 -26.02 -11.09 -8.43
C LEU A 116 -26.64 -11.33 -7.06
N CYS A 117 -27.52 -10.43 -6.61
CA CYS A 117 -28.16 -10.54 -5.30
C CYS A 117 -29.09 -11.76 -5.22
N ASN A 118 -29.87 -12.04 -6.27
CA ASN A 118 -30.74 -13.21 -6.30
C ASN A 118 -29.93 -14.52 -6.25
N ARG A 119 -28.77 -14.58 -6.89
CA ARG A 119 -27.89 -15.75 -6.80
C ARG A 119 -27.38 -15.99 -5.38
N LEU A 120 -27.00 -14.92 -4.68
CA LEU A 120 -26.60 -15.02 -3.27
C LEU A 120 -27.76 -15.47 -2.38
N ILE A 121 -28.95 -14.91 -2.59
CA ILE A 121 -30.16 -15.35 -1.87
C ILE A 121 -30.38 -16.85 -2.06
N HIS A 122 -30.36 -17.35 -3.29
CA HIS A 122 -30.56 -18.78 -3.55
C HIS A 122 -29.42 -19.64 -3.00
N THR A 123 -28.17 -19.15 -2.97
CA THR A 123 -27.05 -19.83 -2.28
C THR A 123 -27.34 -20.00 -0.79
N PHE A 124 -27.85 -18.95 -0.14
CA PHE A 124 -28.13 -18.96 1.31
C PHE A 124 -29.44 -19.66 1.67
N GLU A 125 -30.41 -19.70 0.76
CA GLU A 125 -31.60 -20.54 0.90
C GLU A 125 -31.25 -22.02 0.77
N MET A 126 -30.29 -22.36 -0.10
CA MET A 126 -29.78 -23.72 -0.22
C MET A 126 -28.99 -24.13 1.03
N ASP A 127 -28.10 -23.26 1.51
CA ASP A 127 -27.32 -23.49 2.72
C ASP A 127 -27.00 -22.16 3.43
N PRO A 128 -27.69 -21.84 4.53
CA PRO A 128 -27.47 -20.61 5.28
C PRO A 128 -26.06 -20.46 5.85
N THR A 129 -25.35 -21.58 6.09
CA THR A 129 -23.99 -21.57 6.64
C THR A 129 -22.96 -21.00 5.67
N LEU A 130 -23.30 -20.94 4.38
CA LEU A 130 -22.44 -20.31 3.38
C LEU A 130 -22.44 -18.77 3.51
N ASN A 131 -23.30 -18.14 4.31
CA ASN A 131 -23.27 -16.69 4.53
C ASN A 131 -22.30 -16.27 5.64
N ASP A 132 -21.08 -16.78 5.57
CA ASP A 132 -20.05 -16.64 6.60
C ASP A 132 -18.98 -15.62 6.19
N GLU A 133 -18.45 -14.89 7.18
CA GLU A 133 -17.42 -13.87 6.98
C GLU A 133 -16.01 -14.45 6.79
N ASP A 134 -15.80 -15.69 7.23
CA ASP A 134 -14.54 -16.42 7.07
C ASP A 134 -14.40 -17.03 5.65
N LEU A 135 -15.49 -17.08 4.89
CA LEU A 135 -15.47 -17.52 3.50
C LEU A 135 -14.90 -16.46 2.56
N LEU A 136 -14.02 -16.87 1.64
CA LEU A 136 -13.54 -15.99 0.58
C LEU A 136 -14.56 -15.87 -0.55
N TRP A 137 -14.91 -14.63 -0.90
CA TRP A 137 -15.91 -14.35 -1.93
C TRP A 137 -15.32 -13.72 -3.18
N HIS A 138 -15.49 -14.38 -4.33
CA HIS A 138 -15.06 -13.85 -5.63
C HIS A 138 -16.18 -13.73 -6.64
N THR A 139 -16.08 -12.72 -7.52
CA THR A 139 -16.80 -12.72 -8.79
C THR A 139 -15.84 -13.10 -9.89
N ILE A 140 -16.19 -14.10 -10.70
CA ILE A 140 -15.43 -14.49 -11.88
C ILE A 140 -16.20 -14.05 -13.12
N LEU A 141 -15.64 -13.10 -13.87
CA LEU A 141 -16.23 -12.54 -15.07
C LEU A 141 -15.55 -13.10 -16.32
N GLN A 142 -16.32 -13.83 -17.13
CA GLN A 142 -15.86 -14.41 -18.38
C GLN A 142 -15.96 -13.41 -19.52
N THR A 143 -14.88 -13.26 -20.30
CA THR A 143 -14.78 -12.30 -21.41
C THR A 143 -14.90 -12.92 -22.79
N HIS A 144 -14.87 -14.26 -22.90
CA HIS A 144 -15.04 -15.02 -24.16
C HIS A 144 -16.52 -15.07 -24.57
N VAL A 145 -17.13 -13.91 -24.87
CA VAL A 145 -18.55 -13.82 -25.25
C VAL A 145 -18.81 -12.72 -26.28
N ASP A 146 -19.09 -13.15 -27.50
CA ASP A 146 -19.40 -12.31 -28.66
C ASP A 146 -20.87 -12.45 -29.10
N ASN A 147 -21.57 -13.53 -28.72
CA ASN A 147 -22.98 -13.78 -29.07
C ASN A 147 -23.74 -14.66 -28.06
N ASP A 148 -25.06 -14.78 -28.26
CA ASP A 148 -25.97 -15.56 -27.41
C ASP A 148 -25.66 -17.07 -27.39
N ASP A 149 -25.16 -17.66 -28.48
CA ASP A 149 -24.85 -19.09 -28.52
C ASP A 149 -23.60 -19.41 -27.69
N GLN A 150 -22.56 -18.57 -27.83
CA GLN A 150 -21.34 -18.67 -27.05
C GLN A 150 -21.62 -18.45 -25.56
N VAL A 151 -22.39 -17.43 -25.19
CA VAL A 151 -22.73 -17.20 -23.78
C VAL A 151 -23.53 -18.36 -23.21
N ASN A 152 -24.46 -18.97 -23.94
CA ASN A 152 -25.28 -20.06 -23.40
C ASN A 152 -24.50 -21.36 -23.21
N SER A 153 -23.40 -21.55 -23.94
CA SER A 153 -22.49 -22.70 -23.79
C SER A 153 -21.58 -22.64 -22.56
N LEU A 154 -21.36 -21.45 -22.00
CA LEU A 154 -20.43 -21.25 -20.88
C LEU A 154 -21.04 -21.65 -19.53
N PHE A 155 -20.17 -21.81 -18.52
CA PHE A 155 -20.61 -22.07 -17.14
C PHE A 155 -21.07 -20.78 -16.46
N HIS A 156 -22.33 -20.74 -16.03
CA HIS A 156 -22.84 -19.71 -15.12
C HIS A 156 -23.40 -20.40 -13.90
N GLY A 157 -22.95 -19.97 -12.74
CA GLY A 157 -23.23 -20.69 -11.51
C GLY A 157 -22.47 -20.19 -10.32
N VAL A 158 -22.54 -20.98 -9.26
CA VAL A 158 -21.79 -20.80 -8.02
C VAL A 158 -20.83 -21.97 -7.87
N VAL A 159 -19.60 -21.69 -7.47
CA VAL A 159 -18.59 -22.72 -7.18
C VAL A 159 -18.21 -22.64 -5.72
N ILE A 160 -18.45 -23.72 -4.99
CA ILE A 160 -18.13 -23.83 -3.56
C ILE A 160 -16.88 -24.68 -3.42
N TRP A 161 -15.81 -24.08 -2.92
CA TRP A 161 -14.55 -24.76 -2.65
C TRP A 161 -14.53 -25.21 -1.20
N TYR A 162 -14.11 -26.46 -0.96
CA TYR A 162 -14.14 -27.08 0.36
C TYR A 162 -12.87 -27.87 0.65
N ARG A 163 -12.68 -28.24 1.91
CA ARG A 163 -11.65 -29.16 2.40
C ARG A 163 -12.29 -30.42 2.99
N THR A 164 -11.58 -31.54 2.93
CA THR A 164 -11.97 -32.74 3.68
C THR A 164 -11.61 -32.61 5.16
N PRO A 165 -12.18 -33.42 6.07
CA PRO A 165 -11.81 -33.39 7.48
C PRO A 165 -10.32 -33.60 7.74
N GLU A 166 -9.66 -34.45 6.95
CA GLU A 166 -8.21 -34.69 7.03
C GLU A 166 -7.38 -33.46 6.63
N GLU A 167 -7.87 -32.67 5.67
CA GLU A 167 -7.25 -31.41 5.25
C GLU A 167 -7.53 -30.29 6.27
N GLU A 168 -8.71 -30.29 6.90
CA GLU A 168 -9.11 -29.32 7.91
C GLU A 168 -8.43 -29.58 9.26
N GLU A 169 -8.22 -30.84 9.67
CA GLU A 169 -7.42 -31.20 10.85
C GLU A 169 -5.96 -30.76 10.67
N LYS A 170 -5.37 -30.98 9.48
CA LYS A 170 -4.03 -30.45 9.16
C LYS A 170 -3.99 -28.92 9.16
N HIS A 171 -5.06 -28.27 8.71
CA HIS A 171 -5.19 -26.81 8.74
C HIS A 171 -5.33 -26.27 10.17
N ASN A 172 -6.05 -26.99 11.06
CA ASN A 172 -6.28 -26.62 12.45
C ASN A 172 -5.07 -26.92 13.35
N GLU A 173 -4.37 -28.04 13.14
CA GLU A 173 -3.08 -28.33 13.80
C GLU A 173 -2.01 -27.30 13.40
N GLN A 174 -2.04 -26.81 12.16
CA GLN A 174 -1.24 -25.67 11.70
C GLN A 174 -1.68 -24.33 12.29
N GLN A 175 -2.91 -24.18 12.79
CA GLN A 175 -3.43 -22.98 13.46
C GLN A 175 -3.13 -22.95 14.96
N ASP A 176 -3.20 -24.08 15.66
CA ASP A 176 -2.90 -24.17 17.11
C ASP A 176 -1.40 -24.14 17.42
N SER A 177 -0.57 -24.71 16.52
CA SER A 177 0.88 -24.48 16.54
C SER A 177 1.28 -23.05 16.11
N ALA A 178 0.33 -22.27 15.54
CA ALA A 178 0.53 -20.91 15.05
C ALA A 178 0.17 -19.77 16.04
N GLN A 179 -0.15 -20.06 17.30
CA GLN A 179 -0.13 -19.03 18.36
C GLN A 179 1.28 -18.66 18.84
N GLY A 180 2.28 -19.52 18.60
CA GLY A 180 3.71 -19.19 18.77
C GLY A 180 4.39 -18.68 17.48
N VAL A 181 3.71 -18.77 16.33
CA VAL A 181 4.35 -18.80 15.01
C VAL A 181 3.65 -17.88 13.98
N LYS A 182 3.01 -16.79 14.42
CA LYS A 182 2.54 -15.72 13.50
C LYS A 182 3.67 -14.99 12.76
N ALA A 183 4.94 -15.23 13.12
CA ALA A 183 6.11 -14.75 12.39
C ALA A 183 6.53 -15.65 11.22
N LEU A 184 6.15 -16.95 11.17
CA LEU A 184 6.55 -17.85 10.07
C LEU A 184 5.48 -18.02 8.97
N VAL A 185 4.20 -17.73 9.24
CA VAL A 185 3.13 -17.87 8.22
C VAL A 185 3.17 -16.74 7.17
N GLN A 186 3.70 -15.56 7.53
CA GLN A 186 3.94 -14.50 6.54
C GLN A 186 5.09 -14.88 5.60
N THR A 187 6.12 -15.57 6.11
CA THR A 187 7.18 -16.16 5.29
C THR A 187 6.71 -17.29 4.39
N GLU A 188 5.64 -18.04 4.68
CA GLU A 188 5.18 -19.12 3.78
C GLU A 188 4.24 -18.68 2.66
N LYS A 189 3.39 -17.65 2.84
CA LYS A 189 2.66 -17.02 1.71
C LYS A 189 3.59 -16.18 0.83
N ILE A 190 4.60 -15.53 1.43
CA ILE A 190 5.71 -14.91 0.70
C ILE A 190 6.61 -15.99 0.07
N ALA A 191 6.78 -17.16 0.69
CA ALA A 191 7.52 -18.26 0.09
C ALA A 191 6.73 -18.93 -1.03
N GLN A 192 5.41 -19.11 -1.00
CA GLN A 192 4.70 -19.70 -2.15
C GLN A 192 4.58 -18.73 -3.34
N GLY A 193 4.37 -17.43 -3.09
CA GLY A 193 4.44 -16.38 -4.12
C GLY A 193 5.86 -16.19 -4.65
N GLY A 194 6.83 -16.11 -3.74
CA GLY A 194 8.25 -16.00 -4.03
C GLY A 194 8.85 -17.27 -4.64
N ILE A 195 8.36 -18.47 -4.32
CA ILE A 195 8.73 -19.74 -4.98
C ILE A 195 8.15 -19.74 -6.39
N LYS A 196 6.91 -19.29 -6.60
CA LYS A 196 6.33 -19.20 -7.95
C LYS A 196 7.08 -18.20 -8.83
N GLU A 197 7.39 -17.01 -8.31
CA GLU A 197 8.20 -16.00 -9.02
C GLU A 197 9.65 -16.46 -9.20
N MET A 198 10.23 -17.14 -8.21
CA MET A 198 11.56 -17.74 -8.29
C MET A 198 11.60 -18.87 -9.32
N VAL A 199 10.56 -19.70 -9.42
CA VAL A 199 10.42 -20.73 -10.46
C VAL A 199 10.34 -20.07 -11.83
N ILE A 200 9.46 -19.07 -12.02
CA ILE A 200 9.35 -18.34 -13.31
C ILE A 200 10.68 -17.67 -13.67
N SER A 201 11.36 -17.07 -12.69
CA SER A 201 12.66 -16.44 -12.88
C SER A 201 13.75 -17.44 -13.26
N ILE A 202 13.86 -18.55 -12.53
CA ILE A 202 14.91 -19.54 -12.77
C ILE A 202 14.66 -20.29 -14.08
N GLU A 203 13.41 -20.67 -14.38
CA GLU A 203 13.07 -21.30 -15.66
C GLU A 203 13.30 -20.35 -16.84
N GLY A 204 12.97 -19.06 -16.70
CA GLY A 204 13.29 -18.05 -17.70
C GLY A 204 14.81 -17.89 -17.92
N ILE A 205 15.61 -17.96 -16.87
CA ILE A 205 17.08 -17.91 -16.95
C ILE A 205 17.65 -19.19 -17.59
N LYS A 206 17.14 -20.37 -17.25
CA LYS A 206 17.58 -21.65 -17.84
C LYS A 206 17.42 -21.67 -19.36
N GLN A 207 16.28 -21.16 -19.82
CA GLN A 207 15.94 -21.07 -21.25
C GLN A 207 16.64 -19.90 -21.95
N SER A 208 17.31 -19.01 -21.20
CA SER A 208 18.05 -17.88 -21.76
C SER A 208 19.35 -18.34 -22.39
N THR A 209 19.68 -17.78 -23.56
CA THR A 209 20.97 -17.95 -24.23
C THR A 209 22.11 -17.18 -23.57
N MET A 210 21.81 -16.40 -22.52
CA MET A 210 22.81 -15.74 -21.68
C MET A 210 23.42 -16.68 -20.63
N LEU A 211 22.88 -17.89 -20.43
CA LEU A 211 23.41 -18.88 -19.50
C LEU A 211 24.28 -19.90 -20.24
N ASP A 212 25.53 -20.05 -19.81
CA ASP A 212 26.45 -21.03 -20.41
C ASP A 212 26.10 -22.48 -20.03
N ASP A 213 26.46 -23.42 -20.91
CA ASP A 213 26.09 -24.84 -20.77
C ASP A 213 26.69 -25.47 -19.51
N SER A 214 27.90 -25.08 -19.11
CA SER A 214 28.53 -25.59 -17.88
C SER A 214 27.69 -25.24 -16.65
N THR A 215 27.13 -24.03 -16.62
CA THR A 215 26.27 -23.56 -15.54
C THR A 215 24.90 -24.23 -15.59
N ARG A 216 24.35 -24.48 -16.80
CA ARG A 216 23.10 -25.26 -16.97
C ARG A 216 23.24 -26.66 -16.38
N THR A 217 24.30 -27.38 -16.76
CA THR A 217 24.60 -28.71 -16.20
C THR A 217 24.82 -28.65 -14.69
N ALA A 218 25.49 -27.60 -14.20
CA ALA A 218 25.76 -27.43 -12.77
C ALA A 218 24.51 -27.20 -11.91
N ILE A 219 23.37 -26.79 -12.48
CA ILE A 219 22.11 -26.58 -11.75
C ILE A 219 21.04 -27.65 -12.02
N GLU A 220 21.26 -28.52 -13.01
CA GLU A 220 20.33 -29.57 -13.40
C GLU A 220 20.10 -30.56 -12.25
N GLY A 221 18.84 -30.95 -12.02
CA GLY A 221 18.44 -31.87 -10.94
C GLY A 221 18.60 -31.35 -9.50
N LYS A 222 19.11 -30.14 -9.28
CA LYS A 222 19.30 -29.57 -7.93
C LYS A 222 18.03 -28.93 -7.37
N PRO A 223 17.85 -28.80 -6.03
CA PRO A 223 16.73 -28.05 -5.45
C PRO A 223 16.74 -26.56 -5.85
N LEU A 224 15.57 -25.93 -5.97
CA LEU A 224 15.40 -24.55 -6.47
C LEU A 224 16.27 -23.51 -5.73
N ASP A 225 16.36 -23.60 -4.40
CA ASP A 225 17.20 -22.70 -3.59
C ASP A 225 18.70 -22.88 -3.86
N LEU A 226 19.12 -24.10 -4.19
CA LEU A 226 20.51 -24.36 -4.58
C LEU A 226 20.78 -23.86 -6.00
N GLN A 227 19.82 -24.02 -6.92
CA GLN A 227 19.89 -23.43 -8.26
C GLN A 227 20.01 -21.90 -8.17
N LYS A 228 19.15 -21.24 -7.36
CA LYS A 228 19.18 -19.80 -7.13
C LYS A 228 20.54 -19.34 -6.60
N ARG A 229 21.10 -20.03 -5.61
CA ARG A 229 22.41 -19.69 -5.01
C ARG A 229 23.55 -19.82 -6.02
N ILE A 230 23.59 -20.91 -6.78
CA ILE A 230 24.62 -21.13 -7.81
C ILE A 230 24.52 -20.05 -8.90
N LEU A 231 23.32 -19.78 -9.41
CA LEU A 231 23.08 -18.74 -10.40
C LEU A 231 23.47 -17.36 -9.86
N LYS A 232 23.04 -17.01 -8.65
CA LYS A 232 23.38 -15.74 -8.01
C LYS A 232 24.89 -15.58 -7.87
N GLN A 233 25.59 -16.58 -7.33
CA GLN A 233 27.04 -16.54 -7.19
C GLN A 233 27.75 -16.39 -8.54
N LYS A 234 27.28 -17.09 -9.58
CA LYS A 234 27.81 -16.97 -10.94
C LYS A 234 27.65 -15.56 -11.49
N PHE A 235 26.45 -14.98 -11.39
CA PHE A 235 26.18 -13.64 -11.91
C PHE A 235 26.85 -12.55 -11.07
N GLU A 236 27.02 -12.74 -9.75
CA GLU A 236 27.81 -11.86 -8.89
C GLU A 236 29.28 -11.85 -9.30
N GLN A 237 29.87 -13.04 -9.52
CA GLN A 237 31.24 -13.16 -10.02
C GLN A 237 31.39 -12.54 -11.42
N GLY A 238 30.40 -12.71 -12.29
CA GLY A 238 30.37 -12.08 -13.61
C GLY A 238 30.25 -10.56 -13.54
N ALA A 239 29.39 -10.04 -12.68
CA ALA A 239 29.18 -8.61 -12.50
C ALA A 239 30.35 -7.91 -11.76
N ALA A 240 31.12 -8.66 -10.96
CA ALA A 240 32.33 -8.17 -10.31
C ALA A 240 33.54 -8.10 -11.25
N LYS A 241 33.52 -8.86 -12.36
CA LYS A 241 34.55 -8.77 -13.39
C LYS A 241 34.29 -7.55 -14.27
N GLU A 242 35.28 -6.69 -14.38
CA GLU A 242 35.24 -5.55 -15.30
C GLU A 242 35.91 -5.93 -16.62
N SER A 243 35.27 -5.56 -17.72
CA SER A 243 35.88 -5.71 -19.02
C SER A 243 36.94 -4.64 -19.25
N THR A 244 38.16 -5.08 -19.58
CA THR A 244 39.25 -4.20 -20.00
C THR A 244 39.19 -3.81 -21.48
N ILE A 245 38.28 -4.40 -22.25
CA ILE A 245 38.16 -4.22 -23.71
C ILE A 245 37.01 -3.26 -23.98
N LYS A 246 37.32 -2.13 -24.63
CA LYS A 246 36.28 -1.15 -25.00
C LYS A 246 35.32 -1.76 -26.00
N LEU A 247 34.05 -1.34 -25.96
CA LEU A 247 33.03 -1.82 -26.89
C LEU A 247 33.43 -1.60 -28.37
N SER A 248 34.16 -0.53 -28.67
CA SER A 248 34.70 -0.22 -30.00
C SER A 248 35.82 -1.16 -30.49
N GLU A 249 36.46 -1.88 -29.57
CA GLU A 249 37.58 -2.79 -29.83
C GLU A 249 37.13 -4.26 -29.94
N ARG A 250 35.83 -4.53 -29.73
CA ARG A 250 35.23 -5.86 -29.83
C ARG A 250 35.17 -6.35 -31.27
N THR A 251 35.33 -7.66 -31.44
CA THR A 251 35.23 -8.29 -32.76
C THR A 251 33.80 -8.26 -33.30
N PRO A 252 33.59 -8.29 -34.63
CA PRO A 252 32.25 -8.39 -35.22
C PRO A 252 31.44 -9.59 -34.71
N LEU A 253 32.12 -10.71 -34.43
CA LEU A 253 31.49 -11.92 -33.92
C LEU A 253 30.97 -11.73 -32.49
N GLU A 254 31.76 -11.15 -31.59
CA GLU A 254 31.32 -10.81 -30.22
C GLU A 254 30.12 -9.85 -30.26
N MET A 255 30.19 -8.81 -31.10
CA MET A 255 29.10 -7.86 -31.26
C MET A 255 27.81 -8.52 -31.78
N GLN A 256 27.92 -9.46 -32.72
CA GLN A 256 26.78 -10.23 -33.21
C GLN A 256 26.20 -11.15 -32.13
N GLN A 257 27.04 -11.76 -31.30
CA GLN A 257 26.62 -12.59 -30.17
C GLN A 257 25.83 -11.79 -29.13
N TYR A 258 26.34 -10.63 -28.72
CA TYR A 258 25.62 -9.75 -27.77
C TYR A 258 24.26 -9.30 -28.32
N LYS A 259 24.22 -8.87 -29.58
CA LYS A 259 22.96 -8.50 -30.25
C LYS A 259 21.97 -9.66 -30.26
N ARG A 260 22.42 -10.88 -30.54
CA ARG A 260 21.56 -12.07 -30.54
C ARG A 260 21.00 -12.36 -29.15
N GLN A 261 21.85 -12.37 -28.13
CA GLN A 261 21.44 -12.65 -26.75
C GLN A 261 20.39 -11.66 -26.24
N ILE A 262 20.60 -10.36 -26.49
CA ILE A 262 19.64 -9.33 -26.07
C ILE A 262 18.34 -9.40 -26.88
N ASN A 263 18.40 -9.69 -28.18
CA ASN A 263 17.20 -9.89 -28.98
C ASN A 263 16.38 -11.10 -28.52
N GLU A 264 17.04 -12.20 -28.15
CA GLU A 264 16.37 -13.38 -27.59
C GLU A 264 15.75 -13.05 -26.22
N PHE A 265 16.45 -12.27 -25.38
CA PHE A 265 15.88 -11.78 -24.12
C PHE A 265 14.62 -10.92 -24.35
N LEU A 266 14.64 -9.99 -25.30
CA LEU A 266 13.48 -9.16 -25.65
C LEU A 266 12.29 -10.01 -26.14
N LYS A 267 12.54 -11.00 -27.00
CA LYS A 267 11.51 -11.92 -27.50
C LYS A 267 10.87 -12.75 -26.38
N ASN A 268 11.68 -13.26 -25.46
CA ASN A 268 11.20 -14.10 -24.36
C ASN A 268 10.35 -13.34 -23.34
N ASN A 269 10.49 -12.01 -23.26
CA ASN A 269 9.68 -11.16 -22.39
C ASN A 269 8.43 -10.58 -23.10
N GLN A 270 7.99 -11.17 -24.22
CA GLN A 270 6.73 -10.88 -24.95
C GLN A 270 6.43 -9.40 -25.15
N PHE A 271 7.43 -8.67 -25.64
CA PHE A 271 7.43 -7.23 -25.60
C PHE A 271 7.00 -6.60 -26.95
N SER A 272 6.12 -5.59 -26.90
CA SER A 272 5.55 -4.93 -28.10
C SER A 272 5.69 -3.40 -28.16
N ASP A 273 6.12 -2.73 -27.08
CA ASP A 273 6.13 -1.26 -26.98
C ASP A 273 7.50 -0.62 -27.34
N SER A 274 7.58 0.07 -28.48
CA SER A 274 8.83 0.68 -28.96
C SER A 274 9.21 2.04 -28.34
N VAL A 275 8.59 2.47 -27.22
CA VAL A 275 8.79 3.82 -26.67
C VAL A 275 10.25 4.15 -26.37
N VAL A 276 10.98 3.30 -25.65
CA VAL A 276 12.40 3.54 -25.31
C VAL A 276 13.23 3.70 -26.57
N TRP A 277 13.07 2.76 -27.52
CA TRP A 277 13.78 2.81 -28.79
C TRP A 277 13.51 4.11 -29.56
N LYS A 278 12.24 4.46 -29.77
CA LYS A 278 11.84 5.63 -30.56
C LYS A 278 12.18 6.96 -29.91
N VAL A 279 12.24 7.01 -28.58
CA VAL A 279 12.68 8.20 -27.85
C VAL A 279 14.19 8.35 -28.00
N MET A 280 14.97 7.30 -27.77
CA MET A 280 16.43 7.38 -27.89
C MET A 280 16.88 7.73 -29.32
N ASP A 281 16.20 7.20 -30.34
CA ASP A 281 16.53 7.45 -31.75
C ASP A 281 16.35 8.93 -32.16
N ARG A 282 15.37 9.62 -31.56
CA ARG A 282 15.10 11.03 -31.85
C ARG A 282 15.85 12.02 -30.96
N HIS A 283 16.62 11.54 -29.99
CA HIS A 283 17.44 12.36 -29.09
C HIS A 283 18.94 12.03 -29.18
N PRO A 284 19.57 12.20 -30.37
CA PRO A 284 21.00 11.98 -30.53
C PRO A 284 21.87 12.99 -29.73
N GLU A 285 21.28 14.09 -29.25
CA GLU A 285 21.95 15.10 -28.43
C GLU A 285 22.21 14.66 -26.99
N TRP A 286 21.60 13.57 -26.51
CA TRP A 286 21.82 13.07 -25.15
C TRP A 286 23.20 12.43 -25.05
N VAL A 287 24.15 13.17 -24.47
CA VAL A 287 25.58 12.81 -24.41
C VAL A 287 26.09 12.79 -22.97
N ASP A 288 26.99 11.85 -22.69
CA ASP A 288 27.47 11.58 -21.34
C ASP A 288 26.31 11.25 -20.37
N ALA A 289 25.35 10.48 -20.88
CA ALA A 289 24.10 10.16 -20.20
C ALA A 289 24.25 8.98 -19.25
N LEU A 290 23.65 9.12 -18.08
CA LEU A 290 23.44 8.07 -17.09
C LEU A 290 22.01 7.56 -17.21
N VAL A 291 21.83 6.31 -17.63
CA VAL A 291 20.50 5.69 -17.69
C VAL A 291 20.20 4.99 -16.38
N VAL A 292 19.08 5.34 -15.75
CA VAL A 292 18.54 4.70 -14.54
C VAL A 292 17.27 3.96 -14.94
N ASN A 293 17.23 2.67 -14.65
CA ASN A 293 16.29 1.75 -15.25
C ASN A 293 15.55 0.98 -14.17
N ASP A 294 14.23 1.13 -14.13
CA ASP A 294 13.41 0.22 -13.35
C ASP A 294 13.57 -1.20 -13.93
N TRP A 295 14.02 -2.11 -13.08
CA TRP A 295 14.29 -3.50 -13.42
C TRP A 295 13.39 -4.44 -12.63
N THR A 296 12.08 -4.16 -12.68
CA THR A 296 11.01 -5.01 -12.16
C THR A 296 10.25 -5.72 -13.29
N GLY A 297 9.38 -6.68 -12.93
CA GLY A 297 8.72 -7.61 -13.85
C GLY A 297 8.13 -7.02 -15.14
N SER A 298 7.37 -5.93 -15.05
CA SER A 298 6.78 -5.24 -16.22
C SER A 298 7.81 -4.45 -17.04
N MET A 299 8.96 -4.13 -16.44
CA MET A 299 9.93 -3.19 -16.96
C MET A 299 11.13 -3.83 -17.68
N TYR A 300 11.35 -5.15 -17.54
CA TYR A 300 12.45 -5.86 -18.21
C TYR A 300 12.55 -5.60 -19.72
N GLY A 301 11.40 -5.53 -20.40
CA GLY A 301 11.37 -5.29 -21.85
C GLY A 301 11.82 -3.88 -22.22
N TYR A 302 11.34 -2.86 -21.50
CA TYR A 302 11.76 -1.46 -21.68
C TYR A 302 13.24 -1.29 -21.35
N GLY A 303 13.69 -1.87 -20.24
CA GLY A 303 15.07 -1.76 -19.84
C GLY A 303 16.06 -2.45 -20.79
N ALA A 304 15.68 -3.61 -21.35
CA ALA A 304 16.51 -4.29 -22.35
C ALA A 304 16.58 -3.54 -23.69
N GLN A 305 15.57 -2.73 -24.05
CA GLN A 305 15.63 -1.88 -25.24
C GLN A 305 16.78 -0.86 -25.16
N VAL A 306 17.06 -0.32 -23.98
CA VAL A 306 18.18 0.62 -23.77
C VAL A 306 19.49 0.00 -24.26
N VAL A 307 19.78 -1.21 -23.79
CA VAL A 307 21.05 -1.90 -24.10
C VAL A 307 21.08 -2.34 -25.55
N HIS A 308 19.93 -2.79 -26.08
CA HIS A 308 19.81 -3.14 -27.50
C HIS A 308 20.09 -1.93 -28.41
N TRP A 309 19.51 -0.76 -28.08
CA TRP A 309 19.70 0.47 -28.83
C TRP A 309 21.14 0.97 -28.72
N HIS A 310 21.71 0.95 -27.51
CA HIS A 310 23.12 1.32 -27.29
C HIS A 310 24.06 0.46 -28.13
N LEU A 311 23.86 -0.86 -28.17
CA LEU A 311 24.68 -1.78 -28.97
C LEU A 311 24.60 -1.55 -30.48
N LEU A 312 23.41 -1.20 -30.98
CA LEU A 312 23.21 -0.94 -32.40
C LEU A 312 23.77 0.43 -32.81
N ASN A 313 23.81 1.37 -31.87
CA ASN A 313 24.27 2.74 -32.08
C ASN A 313 25.58 3.07 -31.34
N TYR A 314 26.40 2.08 -30.97
CA TYR A 314 27.50 2.27 -30.00
C TYR A 314 28.53 3.35 -30.37
N LYS A 315 28.65 3.71 -31.66
CA LYS A 315 29.55 4.77 -32.13
C LYS A 315 29.02 6.18 -31.86
N SER A 316 27.70 6.34 -31.88
CA SER A 316 27.00 7.62 -31.71
C SER A 316 26.23 7.72 -30.39
N SER A 317 26.03 6.59 -29.70
CA SER A 317 25.30 6.54 -28.44
C SER A 317 26.04 7.33 -27.36
N GLY A 318 25.37 8.30 -26.77
CA GLY A 318 25.89 9.09 -25.66
C GLY A 318 25.73 8.44 -24.29
N ILE A 319 25.18 7.23 -24.20
CA ILE A 319 25.02 6.49 -22.95
C ILE A 319 26.40 6.04 -22.45
N ARG A 320 26.76 6.47 -21.24
CA ARG A 320 28.02 6.10 -20.58
C ARG A 320 27.82 5.11 -19.45
N TYR A 321 26.72 5.25 -18.73
CA TYR A 321 26.45 4.49 -17.51
C TYR A 321 25.03 3.94 -17.53
N LEU A 322 24.89 2.76 -16.95
CA LEU A 322 23.61 2.10 -16.77
C LEU A 322 23.45 1.68 -15.31
N THR A 323 22.34 2.05 -14.71
CA THR A 323 21.91 1.60 -13.40
C THR A 323 20.58 0.86 -13.52
N LEU A 324 20.49 -0.30 -12.88
CA LEU A 324 19.29 -1.10 -12.74
C LEU A 324 18.88 -1.08 -11.26
N PHE A 325 17.58 -0.91 -10.98
CA PHE A 325 17.06 -1.03 -9.62
C PHE A 325 15.84 -1.94 -9.52
N ASN A 326 15.68 -2.60 -8.39
CA ASN A 326 14.57 -3.53 -8.12
C ASN A 326 14.01 -3.36 -6.71
N ASP A 327 13.85 -2.13 -6.25
CA ASP A 327 13.10 -1.85 -5.03
C ASP A 327 13.67 -2.47 -3.73
N GLY A 328 14.90 -2.97 -3.75
CA GLY A 328 15.56 -3.61 -2.60
C GLY A 328 14.91 -4.94 -2.17
N ASP A 329 14.27 -5.64 -3.10
CA ASP A 329 13.41 -6.85 -3.05
C ASP A 329 13.85 -8.10 -2.23
N ASN A 330 14.77 -7.94 -1.27
CA ASN A 330 14.88 -8.82 -0.11
C ASN A 330 14.31 -8.19 1.18
N LYS A 331 13.71 -6.99 1.07
CA LYS A 331 13.07 -6.24 2.17
C LYS A 331 11.55 -6.21 1.98
N THR A 332 10.80 -6.46 3.05
CA THR A 332 9.34 -6.23 3.06
C THR A 332 9.02 -4.74 2.94
N ASN A 333 7.86 -4.36 2.38
CA ASN A 333 7.37 -2.97 2.36
C ASN A 333 7.50 -2.25 3.71
N ALA A 334 7.22 -2.95 4.82
CA ALA A 334 7.30 -2.39 6.17
C ALA A 334 8.73 -2.10 6.64
N SER A 335 9.72 -2.76 6.04
CA SER A 335 11.16 -2.56 6.31
C SER A 335 11.85 -1.61 5.34
N LYS A 336 11.18 -1.17 4.27
CA LYS A 336 11.72 -0.19 3.33
C LYS A 336 11.71 1.19 3.99
N VAL A 337 12.89 1.82 4.06
CA VAL A 337 13.10 3.16 4.61
C VAL A 337 13.51 4.05 3.45
N ILE A 338 12.88 5.22 3.33
CA ILE A 338 13.19 6.19 2.27
C ILE A 338 14.67 6.58 2.37
N GLY A 339 15.42 6.35 1.28
CA GLY A 339 16.86 6.64 1.19
C GLY A 339 17.78 5.49 1.65
N GLU A 340 17.24 4.37 2.11
CA GLU A 340 17.99 3.19 2.56
C GLU A 340 17.43 1.87 2.03
N THR A 341 16.66 1.89 0.94
CA THR A 341 16.00 0.72 0.36
C THR A 341 17.03 -0.26 -0.24
N GLY A 342 17.99 0.23 -1.00
CA GLY A 342 19.00 -0.55 -1.74
C GLY A 342 18.44 -1.18 -3.02
N GLY A 343 19.09 -2.26 -3.48
CA GLY A 343 18.72 -2.94 -4.73
C GLY A 343 19.11 -2.14 -5.97
N ILE A 344 20.25 -1.42 -5.93
CA ILE A 344 20.72 -0.53 -6.98
C ILE A 344 22.06 -1.08 -7.50
N TYR A 345 22.14 -1.31 -8.81
CA TYR A 345 23.27 -1.99 -9.45
C TYR A 345 23.70 -1.24 -10.69
N SER A 346 25.00 -0.91 -10.81
CA SER A 346 25.48 -0.05 -11.90
C SER A 346 26.69 -0.61 -12.62
N ALA A 347 26.81 -0.25 -13.90
CA ALA A 347 27.94 -0.57 -14.76
C ALA A 347 28.18 0.54 -15.80
N GLU A 348 29.38 0.55 -16.39
CA GLU A 348 29.63 1.28 -17.63
C GLU A 348 28.83 0.64 -18.78
N ALA A 349 28.22 1.46 -19.62
CA ALA A 349 27.36 1.03 -20.72
C ALA A 349 28.11 0.17 -21.77
N GLY A 350 29.43 0.36 -21.89
CA GLY A 350 30.29 -0.41 -22.78
C GLY A 350 30.62 -1.82 -22.28
N ASP A 351 30.43 -2.12 -20.99
CA ASP A 351 30.68 -3.45 -20.41
C ASP A 351 29.44 -4.35 -20.54
N ILE A 352 29.17 -4.73 -21.79
CA ILE A 352 28.01 -5.54 -22.15
C ILE A 352 27.97 -6.89 -21.39
N PRO A 353 29.10 -7.62 -21.22
CA PRO A 353 29.11 -8.81 -20.37
C PRO A 353 28.65 -8.54 -18.93
N LYS A 354 29.14 -7.48 -18.29
CA LYS A 354 28.72 -7.10 -16.94
C LYS A 354 27.24 -6.77 -16.89
N ILE A 355 26.74 -5.99 -17.84
CA ILE A 355 25.31 -5.63 -17.95
C ILE A 355 24.43 -6.87 -18.10
N MET A 356 24.80 -7.82 -18.96
CA MET A 356 24.04 -9.07 -19.13
C MET A 356 24.03 -9.93 -17.85
N ASN A 357 25.12 -9.92 -17.06
CA ASN A 357 25.11 -10.55 -15.74
C ASN A 357 24.18 -9.82 -14.78
N LEU A 358 24.17 -8.48 -14.81
CA LEU A 358 23.28 -7.66 -13.98
C LEU A 358 21.80 -7.93 -14.28
N PHE A 359 21.40 -8.10 -15.54
CA PHE A 359 19.99 -8.39 -15.90
C PHE A 359 19.41 -9.56 -15.10
N ASN A 360 20.19 -10.63 -14.95
CA ASN A 360 19.78 -11.82 -14.22
C ASN A 360 20.05 -11.70 -12.72
N LEU A 361 21.14 -11.05 -12.31
CA LEU A 361 21.45 -10.85 -10.89
C LEU A 361 20.37 -10.01 -10.18
N VAL A 362 19.99 -8.88 -10.78
CA VAL A 362 18.97 -7.98 -10.24
C VAL A 362 17.64 -8.71 -10.16
N ARG A 363 17.23 -9.38 -11.25
CA ARG A 363 16.03 -10.24 -11.29
C ARG A 363 16.00 -11.32 -10.20
N LEU A 364 17.15 -11.94 -9.91
CA LEU A 364 17.26 -12.97 -8.85
C LEU A 364 17.20 -12.38 -7.44
N ASN A 365 17.69 -11.15 -7.28
CA ASN A 365 17.60 -10.40 -6.04
C ASN A 365 16.23 -9.75 -5.83
N GLY A 366 15.34 -9.82 -6.84
CA GLY A 366 14.02 -9.25 -6.80
C GLY A 366 13.34 -9.14 -8.16
N SER A 367 12.03 -9.36 -8.18
CA SER A 367 11.22 -9.35 -9.40
C SER A 367 10.21 -8.20 -9.48
N GLY A 368 10.18 -7.30 -8.49
CA GLY A 368 9.08 -6.36 -8.26
C GLY A 368 7.85 -7.02 -7.65
N GLY A 369 6.89 -6.20 -7.22
CA GLY A 369 5.64 -6.65 -6.58
C GLY A 369 4.98 -5.62 -5.66
N ASP A 370 5.69 -4.52 -5.38
CA ASP A 370 5.19 -3.42 -4.58
C ASP A 370 4.49 -2.36 -5.44
N ARG A 371 3.57 -1.61 -4.84
CA ARG A 371 2.85 -0.54 -5.54
C ARG A 371 3.67 0.74 -5.69
N GLN A 372 4.81 0.84 -5.02
CA GLN A 372 5.62 2.05 -5.00
C GLN A 372 7.11 1.74 -5.14
N GLU A 373 7.84 2.58 -5.88
CA GLU A 373 9.22 2.35 -6.34
C GLU A 373 10.27 3.24 -5.65
N ASN A 374 11.56 2.87 -5.69
CA ASN A 374 12.69 3.68 -5.19
C ASN A 374 13.48 4.42 -6.29
N ASP A 375 12.78 5.02 -7.24
CA ASP A 375 13.39 5.74 -8.36
C ASP A 375 14.40 6.80 -7.92
N ILE A 376 14.06 7.58 -6.88
CA ILE A 376 14.90 8.71 -6.48
C ILE A 376 16.18 8.23 -5.80
N GLU A 377 16.09 7.23 -4.94
CA GLU A 377 17.26 6.63 -4.31
C GLU A 377 18.19 6.03 -5.37
N ALA A 378 17.64 5.35 -6.38
CA ALA A 378 18.42 4.85 -7.51
C ALA A 378 19.13 6.00 -8.24
N ILE A 379 18.43 7.09 -8.57
CA ILE A 379 19.03 8.28 -9.18
C ILE A 379 20.16 8.86 -8.33
N LEU A 380 19.92 9.07 -7.03
CA LEU A 380 20.89 9.71 -6.14
C LEU A 380 22.15 8.87 -5.95
N GLU A 381 22.00 7.55 -5.79
CA GLU A 381 23.15 6.65 -5.67
C GLU A 381 23.94 6.59 -6.99
N SER A 382 23.25 6.60 -8.14
CA SER A 382 23.92 6.67 -9.45
C SER A 382 24.68 7.97 -9.66
N MET A 383 24.11 9.12 -9.29
CA MET A 383 24.79 10.42 -9.37
C MET A 383 26.04 10.45 -8.48
N LYS A 384 25.96 9.88 -7.28
CA LYS A 384 27.09 9.77 -6.38
C LYS A 384 28.20 8.90 -6.96
N ARG A 385 27.83 7.83 -7.68
CA ARG A 385 28.77 6.90 -8.30
C ARG A 385 29.40 7.42 -9.58
N PHE A 386 28.65 8.19 -10.37
CA PHE A 386 29.07 8.74 -11.66
C PHE A 386 28.87 10.26 -11.70
N PRO A 387 29.65 11.03 -10.92
CA PRO A 387 29.51 12.48 -10.82
C PRO A 387 29.78 13.23 -12.13
N GLU A 388 30.42 12.59 -13.11
CA GLU A 388 30.75 13.12 -14.44
C GLU A 388 29.60 13.05 -15.45
N ALA A 389 28.52 12.33 -15.14
CA ALA A 389 27.34 12.29 -15.99
C ALA A 389 26.73 13.71 -16.12
N LYS A 390 26.24 14.04 -17.31
CA LYS A 390 25.67 15.38 -17.59
C LYS A 390 24.15 15.42 -17.52
N GLU A 391 23.52 14.29 -17.76
CA GLU A 391 22.07 14.14 -17.71
C GLU A 391 21.67 12.73 -17.28
N ILE A 392 20.44 12.61 -16.80
CA ILE A 392 19.87 11.36 -16.29
C ILE A 392 18.71 10.97 -17.19
N ILE A 393 18.72 9.76 -17.72
CA ILE A 393 17.59 9.19 -18.45
C ILE A 393 16.94 8.15 -17.54
N LEU A 394 15.74 8.45 -17.03
CA LEU A 394 14.97 7.53 -16.21
C LEU A 394 14.00 6.74 -17.11
N ILE A 395 14.11 5.42 -17.10
CA ILE A 395 13.14 4.50 -17.71
C ILE A 395 12.17 4.08 -16.60
N ALA A 396 10.97 4.67 -16.60
CA ALA A 396 10.02 4.54 -15.49
C ALA A 396 8.68 3.94 -15.93
N ASP A 397 8.06 3.16 -15.04
CA ASP A 397 6.70 2.66 -15.19
C ASP A 397 5.70 3.80 -14.90
N ASN A 398 4.95 4.23 -15.92
CA ASN A 398 3.96 5.29 -15.76
C ASN A 398 2.81 4.90 -14.79
N LEU A 399 2.63 3.62 -14.49
CA LEU A 399 1.57 3.10 -13.63
C LEU A 399 2.00 2.94 -12.16
N ALA A 400 3.27 3.14 -11.83
CA ALA A 400 3.80 2.98 -10.49
C ALA A 400 4.05 4.32 -9.78
N CYS A 401 3.81 4.38 -8.47
CA CYS A 401 4.05 5.60 -7.71
C CYS A 401 5.46 5.60 -7.10
N ILE A 402 6.19 6.70 -7.21
CA ILE A 402 7.50 6.81 -6.55
C ILE A 402 7.32 6.91 -5.02
N ARG A 403 7.94 6.01 -4.23
CA ARG A 403 7.89 5.95 -2.75
C ARG A 403 8.72 7.05 -2.10
N ASP A 404 9.91 7.27 -2.63
CA ASP A 404 10.99 8.11 -2.08
C ASP A 404 11.09 9.48 -2.76
N ILE A 405 10.03 9.86 -3.45
CA ILE A 405 9.81 11.13 -4.15
C ILE A 405 10.07 12.39 -3.30
N GLU A 406 10.02 12.30 -1.97
CA GLU A 406 10.43 13.38 -1.06
C GLU A 406 11.92 13.73 -1.16
N LEU A 407 12.75 12.80 -1.62
CA LEU A 407 14.18 12.99 -1.85
C LEU A 407 14.49 13.72 -3.16
N ALA A 408 13.51 13.91 -4.05
CA ALA A 408 13.75 14.33 -5.44
C ALA A 408 14.40 15.72 -5.55
N SER A 409 14.22 16.58 -4.55
CA SER A 409 14.89 17.89 -4.49
C SER A 409 16.40 17.85 -4.30
N LYS A 410 16.97 16.68 -3.96
CA LYS A 410 18.41 16.47 -3.87
C LYS A 410 19.05 16.21 -5.25
N ILE A 411 18.24 15.95 -6.27
CA ILE A 411 18.71 15.74 -7.64
C ILE A 411 19.07 17.10 -8.23
N THR A 412 20.34 17.27 -8.62
CA THR A 412 20.91 18.51 -9.16
C THR A 412 21.05 18.51 -10.67
N MET A 413 20.74 17.39 -11.34
CA MET A 413 20.86 17.20 -12.79
C MET A 413 19.50 17.05 -13.45
N PRO A 414 19.34 17.43 -14.73
CA PRO A 414 18.11 17.18 -15.48
C PRO A 414 17.77 15.70 -15.57
N VAL A 415 16.51 15.35 -15.28
CA VAL A 415 15.98 13.99 -15.42
C VAL A 415 15.03 13.92 -16.61
N ARG A 416 15.46 13.18 -17.63
CA ARG A 416 14.71 12.83 -18.84
C ARG A 416 13.92 11.56 -18.57
N VAL A 417 12.62 11.66 -18.35
CA VAL A 417 11.79 10.51 -17.98
C VAL A 417 11.13 9.92 -19.23
N ILE A 418 11.53 8.71 -19.61
CA ILE A 418 10.84 7.91 -20.63
C ILE A 418 9.67 7.18 -19.98
N LEU A 419 8.45 7.54 -20.38
CA LEU A 419 7.20 7.06 -19.79
C LEU A 419 6.76 5.73 -20.41
N CYS A 420 7.10 4.62 -19.75
CA CYS A 420 6.73 3.28 -20.19
C CYS A 420 5.28 2.95 -19.77
N GLY A 421 4.49 2.38 -20.67
CA GLY A 421 3.06 2.09 -20.40
C GLY A 421 2.14 3.31 -20.40
N TYR A 422 2.59 4.47 -20.89
CA TYR A 422 1.75 5.65 -21.04
C TYR A 422 0.67 5.48 -22.12
N SER A 423 -0.54 5.98 -21.83
CA SER A 423 -1.59 6.20 -22.83
C SER A 423 -2.29 7.54 -22.59
N LYS A 424 -2.89 8.11 -23.65
CA LYS A 424 -3.64 9.37 -23.58
C LYS A 424 -4.84 9.30 -22.62
N GLU A 425 -5.40 8.10 -22.43
CA GLU A 425 -6.56 7.86 -21.54
C GLU A 425 -6.14 7.81 -20.07
N PHE A 426 -5.01 7.16 -19.77
CA PHE A 426 -4.50 7.06 -18.39
C PHE A 426 -3.82 8.35 -17.94
N GLY A 427 -3.19 9.09 -18.86
CA GLY A 427 -2.44 10.29 -18.53
C GLY A 427 -1.07 9.98 -17.93
N VAL A 428 -0.32 11.03 -17.60
CA VAL A 428 1.03 10.94 -17.04
C VAL A 428 1.00 10.87 -15.53
N ASN A 429 1.80 9.97 -14.97
CA ASN A 429 2.04 9.85 -13.54
C ASN A 429 2.40 11.18 -12.86
N GLN A 430 1.72 11.50 -11.75
CA GLN A 430 1.89 12.76 -11.03
C GLN A 430 3.30 12.93 -10.46
N HIS A 431 3.91 11.84 -9.94
CA HIS A 431 5.26 11.88 -9.37
C HIS A 431 6.32 12.04 -10.46
N LEU A 432 6.20 11.36 -11.61
CA LEU A 432 7.14 11.49 -12.73
C LEU A 432 7.07 12.88 -13.37
N ALA A 433 5.86 13.42 -13.57
CA ALA A 433 5.68 14.79 -14.05
C ALA A 433 6.28 15.82 -13.08
N TYR A 434 6.14 15.59 -11.78
CA TYR A 434 6.75 16.41 -10.75
C TYR A 434 8.29 16.34 -10.78
N LEU A 435 8.86 15.12 -10.86
CA LEU A 435 10.30 14.88 -10.94
C LEU A 435 10.93 15.60 -12.14
N ALA A 436 10.36 15.41 -13.34
CA ALA A 436 10.81 16.06 -14.57
C ALA A 436 10.77 17.59 -14.43
N LYS A 437 9.74 18.14 -13.78
CA LYS A 437 9.62 19.58 -13.55
C LYS A 437 10.73 20.12 -12.64
N ILE A 438 10.92 19.53 -11.45
CA ILE A 438 11.84 20.11 -10.45
C ILE A 438 13.30 19.95 -10.81
N THR A 439 13.63 18.98 -11.67
CA THR A 439 14.98 18.76 -12.18
C THR A 439 15.26 19.56 -13.44
N HIS A 440 14.28 20.32 -13.96
CA HIS A 440 14.35 20.99 -15.26
C HIS A 440 14.60 20.01 -16.43
N GLY A 441 14.12 18.77 -16.28
CA GLY A 441 14.17 17.74 -17.29
C GLY A 441 12.94 17.74 -18.21
N GLY A 442 12.48 16.56 -18.59
CA GLY A 442 11.37 16.37 -19.52
C GLY A 442 10.69 15.01 -19.40
N LEU A 443 9.51 14.89 -20.00
CA LEU A 443 8.75 13.65 -20.12
C LEU A 443 8.71 13.23 -21.60
N TYR A 444 8.99 11.96 -21.88
CA TYR A 444 9.16 11.46 -23.23
C TYR A 444 8.24 10.25 -23.42
N THR A 445 7.31 10.35 -24.37
CA THR A 445 6.30 9.31 -24.68
C THR A 445 6.61 8.67 -26.03
N LEU A 446 5.77 7.78 -26.55
CA LEU A 446 6.00 7.22 -27.88
C LEU A 446 5.96 8.30 -28.99
N GLU A 447 5.05 9.26 -28.86
CA GLU A 447 4.69 10.22 -29.93
C GLU A 447 5.16 11.65 -29.67
N GLN A 448 5.48 11.99 -28.41
CA GLN A 448 5.69 13.37 -28.01
C GLN A 448 6.74 13.51 -26.91
N ASP A 449 7.53 14.57 -27.02
CA ASP A 449 8.45 15.05 -25.99
C ASP A 449 7.87 16.28 -25.31
N ILE A 450 7.94 16.29 -23.98
CA ILE A 450 7.35 17.32 -23.17
C ILE A 450 8.41 17.88 -22.25
N GLU A 451 9.05 18.92 -22.75
CA GLU A 451 10.10 19.66 -22.06
C GLU A 451 9.58 21.00 -21.56
N ASN A 452 10.33 21.64 -20.67
CA ASN A 452 9.97 22.95 -20.12
C ASN A 452 8.58 22.96 -19.50
N LEU A 453 8.29 21.92 -18.72
CA LEU A 453 6.99 21.64 -18.12
C LEU A 453 6.44 22.85 -17.34
N LYS A 454 5.59 23.63 -18.00
CA LYS A 454 4.76 24.66 -17.38
C LYS A 454 3.59 23.98 -16.67
N LEU A 455 3.86 23.35 -15.54
CA LEU A 455 2.84 22.78 -14.68
C LEU A 455 2.47 23.80 -13.59
N GLU A 456 1.21 24.18 -13.52
CA GLU A 456 0.72 24.94 -12.38
C GLU A 456 0.44 24.00 -11.21
N THR A 457 0.66 24.47 -10.00
CA THR A 457 0.25 23.75 -8.79
C THR A 457 -1.03 24.41 -8.32
N SER A 458 -2.14 23.67 -8.28
CA SER A 458 -3.36 24.20 -7.69
C SER A 458 -3.21 24.33 -6.17
N GLY A 459 -4.17 25.01 -5.55
CA GLY A 459 -4.11 25.28 -4.11
C GLY A 459 -4.14 24.04 -3.21
N ASN A 460 -4.44 22.87 -3.73
CA ASN A 460 -4.41 21.56 -3.07
C ASN A 460 -3.16 20.72 -3.40
N GLY A 461 -2.18 21.28 -4.11
CA GLY A 461 -0.94 20.56 -4.47
C GLY A 461 -1.05 19.60 -5.63
N GLU A 462 -2.22 19.48 -6.25
CA GLU A 462 -2.35 18.81 -7.53
C GLU A 462 -1.62 19.61 -8.63
N LEU A 463 -1.00 18.90 -9.55
CA LEU A 463 -0.48 19.48 -10.79
C LEU A 463 -1.65 19.73 -11.74
N LYS A 464 -1.87 20.99 -12.15
CA LYS A 464 -2.83 21.35 -13.18
C LYS A 464 -2.13 21.73 -14.48
N GLU A 465 -2.74 21.23 -15.56
CA GLU A 465 -2.39 21.57 -16.93
C GLU A 465 -2.57 23.08 -17.17
N VAL A 466 -1.54 23.73 -17.71
CA VAL A 466 -1.65 25.14 -18.16
C VAL A 466 -2.38 25.15 -19.50
N LYS A 467 -3.39 26.03 -19.63
CA LYS A 467 -4.20 26.20 -20.85
C LYS A 467 -3.38 26.78 -22.02
N ASP A 468 -2.61 25.90 -22.64
CA ASP A 468 -2.40 25.73 -24.10
C ASP A 468 -2.08 24.24 -24.42
N ARG A 469 -2.37 23.37 -23.45
CA ARG A 469 -2.38 21.89 -23.33
C ARG A 469 -1.18 21.10 -23.83
N ARG A 470 -0.47 20.47 -22.90
CA ARG A 470 0.34 19.26 -23.14
C ARG A 470 0.08 18.32 -21.97
N PHE A 471 -0.45 17.14 -22.31
CA PHE A 471 -0.78 15.94 -21.52
C PHE A 471 -1.76 16.06 -20.32
N VAL A 472 -2.61 15.04 -20.19
CA VAL A 472 -3.49 14.83 -19.04
C VAL A 472 -2.67 14.23 -17.90
N ILE A 473 -2.69 14.82 -16.72
CA ILE A 473 -2.14 14.23 -15.51
C ILE A 473 -3.05 13.07 -15.08
N SER A 474 -2.47 11.90 -14.79
CA SER A 474 -3.24 10.72 -14.42
C SER A 474 -4.03 10.93 -13.12
N MET A 475 -5.21 10.32 -13.03
CA MET A 475 -6.00 10.25 -11.79
C MET A 475 -5.47 9.19 -10.82
N LEU A 476 -4.29 8.63 -11.09
CA LEU A 476 -3.63 7.67 -10.21
C LEU A 476 -3.36 8.38 -8.87
N ASN A 477 -3.94 7.86 -7.78
CA ASN A 477 -3.75 8.39 -6.43
C ASN A 477 -2.36 8.02 -5.89
N CYS A 478 -1.31 8.56 -6.52
CA CYS A 478 -0.01 8.71 -5.87
C CYS A 478 -0.17 9.83 -4.83
N SER A 479 0.15 9.56 -3.56
CA SER A 479 -0.14 10.51 -2.46
C SER A 479 0.35 11.94 -2.79
N PRO A 480 -0.46 12.99 -2.58
CA PRO A 480 -0.15 14.37 -3.02
C PRO A 480 1.05 15.04 -2.31
N ARG A 481 1.74 14.33 -1.42
CA ARG A 481 2.75 14.87 -0.50
C ARG A 481 3.94 15.57 -1.14
N PRO A 482 4.68 14.99 -2.10
CA PRO A 482 6.01 15.50 -2.43
C PRO A 482 5.95 16.81 -3.22
N ILE A 483 4.87 16.98 -3.99
CA ILE A 483 4.65 18.13 -4.86
C ILE A 483 4.39 19.40 -4.05
N TYR A 484 3.73 19.27 -2.89
CA TYR A 484 3.44 20.40 -2.02
C TYR A 484 4.60 20.73 -1.05
N GLU A 485 5.32 19.74 -0.52
CA GLU A 485 6.38 20.03 0.47
C GLU A 485 7.59 20.74 -0.15
N LEU A 486 8.02 20.32 -1.34
CA LEU A 486 9.31 20.74 -1.91
C LEU A 486 9.26 22.11 -2.64
N LYS A 487 8.09 22.57 -3.07
CA LYS A 487 7.90 23.96 -3.54
C LYS A 487 8.11 24.98 -2.42
N TYR A 488 7.98 24.54 -1.17
CA TYR A 488 7.71 25.40 -0.04
C TYR A 488 8.66 25.18 1.14
N ALA A 489 9.38 24.06 1.18
CA ALA A 489 10.38 23.75 2.21
C ALA A 489 11.61 24.67 2.17
N LYS A 490 11.83 25.41 1.06
CA LYS A 490 12.90 26.42 0.93
C LYS A 490 12.42 27.87 1.05
N GLU A 491 11.11 28.12 1.05
CA GLU A 491 10.56 29.48 1.17
C GLU A 491 10.14 29.72 2.62
N SER A 492 10.82 30.65 3.31
CA SER A 492 10.26 31.24 4.52
C SER A 492 8.96 31.93 4.14
N PHE A 493 7.83 31.32 4.48
CA PHE A 493 6.56 31.96 4.22
C PHE A 493 6.41 33.20 5.07
N LYS A 494 5.73 34.20 4.53
CA LYS A 494 5.23 35.27 5.36
C LYS A 494 4.26 34.69 6.39
N THR A 495 4.63 34.75 7.66
CA THR A 495 3.74 34.50 8.79
C THR A 495 2.78 35.67 8.92
N TYR A 496 1.49 35.37 8.89
CA TYR A 496 0.45 36.36 9.15
C TYR A 496 0.05 36.26 10.62
N THR A 497 0.15 37.37 11.36
CA THR A 497 -0.29 37.45 12.76
C THR A 497 -1.61 38.20 12.94
N ASN A 498 -2.12 38.81 11.86
CA ASN A 498 -3.37 39.55 11.83
C ASN A 498 -4.31 38.95 10.78
N LEU A 499 -5.52 38.58 11.20
CA LEU A 499 -6.50 37.91 10.34
C LEU A 499 -6.94 38.76 9.15
N ASP A 500 -7.15 40.07 9.32
CA ASP A 500 -7.62 40.94 8.23
C ASP A 500 -6.58 41.03 7.11
N SER A 501 -5.31 41.22 7.49
CA SER A 501 -4.19 41.20 6.55
C SER A 501 -4.05 39.86 5.81
N ALA A 502 -4.33 38.75 6.50
CA ALA A 502 -4.31 37.41 5.93
C ALA A 502 -5.46 37.21 4.95
N LEU A 503 -6.66 37.70 5.27
CA LEU A 503 -7.85 37.60 4.43
C LEU A 503 -7.70 38.37 3.10
N LEU A 504 -7.03 39.53 3.13
CA LEU A 504 -6.68 40.29 1.91
C LEU A 504 -5.79 39.49 0.96
N GLN A 505 -4.96 38.58 1.49
CA GLN A 505 -4.04 37.75 0.71
C GLN A 505 -4.35 36.26 0.84
N LYS A 506 -5.62 35.89 1.06
CA LYS A 506 -6.06 34.52 1.39
C LYS A 506 -5.45 33.40 0.53
N ASP A 507 -5.21 33.67 -0.76
CA ASP A 507 -4.66 32.69 -1.72
C ASP A 507 -3.13 32.51 -1.59
N LYS A 508 -2.45 33.43 -0.91
CA LYS A 508 -1.00 33.42 -0.64
C LYS A 508 -0.66 32.98 0.79
N VAL A 509 -1.63 32.96 1.72
CA VAL A 509 -1.38 32.57 3.11
C VAL A 509 -0.98 31.09 3.19
N ARG A 510 0.08 30.82 3.95
CA ARG A 510 0.59 29.48 4.26
C ARG A 510 0.78 29.29 5.75
N GLN A 511 1.15 30.35 6.46
CA GLN A 511 1.32 30.39 7.90
C GLN A 511 0.43 31.47 8.50
N LEU A 512 -0.43 31.08 9.45
CA LEU A 512 -1.32 31.98 10.19
C LEU A 512 -1.16 31.73 11.69
N GLU A 513 -0.71 32.76 12.41
CA GLU A 513 -0.49 32.74 13.85
C GLU A 513 -1.44 33.72 14.56
N LEU A 514 -2.48 33.17 15.18
CA LEU A 514 -3.48 33.90 15.95
C LEU A 514 -3.44 33.44 17.42
N LYS A 515 -2.23 33.23 17.95
CA LYS A 515 -1.99 32.82 19.34
C LYS A 515 -2.32 33.98 20.29
N GLU A 516 -2.93 33.67 21.44
CA GLU A 516 -3.15 34.62 22.56
C GLU A 516 -3.93 35.89 22.16
N GLN A 517 -4.92 35.75 21.28
CA GLN A 517 -5.75 36.86 20.79
C GLN A 517 -7.10 36.98 21.50
N GLN A 518 -7.31 36.26 22.61
CA GLN A 518 -8.56 36.25 23.39
C GLN A 518 -9.79 35.90 22.52
N LEU A 519 -9.60 35.03 21.52
CA LEU A 519 -10.66 34.67 20.59
C LEU A 519 -11.70 33.80 21.28
N LEU A 520 -12.92 34.32 21.42
CA LEU A 520 -14.08 33.60 21.96
C LEU A 520 -14.76 32.67 20.93
N LYS A 521 -14.43 32.82 19.65
CA LYS A 521 -15.04 32.08 18.53
C LYS A 521 -14.00 31.82 17.46
N TRP A 522 -14.21 30.75 16.69
CA TRP A 522 -13.36 30.45 15.54
C TRP A 522 -13.29 31.65 14.57
N PRO A 523 -12.10 32.10 14.16
CA PRO A 523 -11.98 33.29 13.33
C PRO A 523 -12.65 33.11 11.96
N LYS A 524 -13.57 34.01 11.63
CA LYS A 524 -14.35 33.92 10.39
C LYS A 524 -13.43 34.07 9.17
N GLY A 525 -13.57 33.16 8.21
CA GLY A 525 -12.85 33.25 6.94
C GLY A 525 -11.50 32.51 6.88
N VAL A 526 -11.01 31.94 7.99
CA VAL A 526 -9.83 31.04 7.96
C VAL A 526 -10.01 29.91 6.94
N ASN A 527 -11.23 29.38 6.83
CA ASN A 527 -11.60 28.34 5.87
C ASN A 527 -11.53 28.77 4.39
N LYS A 528 -11.22 30.04 4.08
CA LYS A 528 -10.97 30.54 2.72
C LYS A 528 -9.49 30.44 2.32
N MET A 529 -8.60 30.17 3.27
CA MET A 529 -7.16 30.03 3.06
C MET A 529 -6.84 28.56 2.78
N GLU A 530 -7.34 28.01 1.68
CA GLU A 530 -7.26 26.56 1.39
C GLU A 530 -5.81 26.06 1.26
N ARG A 531 -4.87 26.97 1.00
CA ARG A 531 -3.44 26.67 0.88
C ARG A 531 -2.70 26.64 2.23
N LEU A 532 -3.38 26.91 3.34
CA LEU A 532 -2.78 27.02 4.67
C LEU A 532 -2.09 25.71 5.07
N LEU A 533 -0.85 25.84 5.54
CA LEU A 533 0.01 24.74 6.00
C LEU A 533 0.09 24.69 7.52
N THR A 534 0.17 25.88 8.13
CA THR A 534 0.44 26.04 9.56
C THR A 534 -0.62 26.98 10.13
N LEU A 535 -1.36 26.52 11.13
CA LEU A 535 -2.37 27.30 11.85
C LEU A 535 -2.12 27.20 13.35
N ASN A 536 -1.78 28.33 13.96
CA ASN A 536 -1.66 28.44 15.40
C ASN A 536 -2.79 29.31 15.96
N LEU A 537 -3.63 28.71 16.81
CA LEU A 537 -4.74 29.32 17.52
C LEU A 537 -4.63 29.06 19.03
N SER A 538 -3.43 28.76 19.52
CA SER A 538 -3.22 28.46 20.94
C SER A 538 -3.45 29.66 21.86
N GLY A 539 -3.79 29.41 23.13
CA GLY A 539 -3.96 30.46 24.14
C GLY A 539 -5.19 31.36 23.88
N ASN A 540 -6.26 30.80 23.33
CA ASN A 540 -7.52 31.51 23.11
C ASN A 540 -8.63 30.88 23.96
N GLU A 541 -9.88 31.27 23.73
CA GLU A 541 -11.04 30.75 24.46
C GLU A 541 -12.02 30.02 23.54
N LEU A 542 -11.50 29.32 22.53
CA LEU A 542 -12.33 28.66 21.52
C LEU A 542 -13.14 27.51 22.17
N PRO A 543 -14.49 27.53 22.09
CA PRO A 543 -15.30 26.47 22.67
C PRO A 543 -15.44 25.25 21.74
N LYS A 544 -15.21 25.43 20.43
CA LYS A 544 -15.30 24.38 19.42
C LYS A 544 -14.55 24.73 18.14
N VAL A 545 -14.18 23.73 17.38
CA VAL A 545 -13.70 23.86 15.99
C VAL A 545 -14.90 23.68 15.04
N PRO A 546 -15.09 24.54 14.01
CA PRO A 546 -16.21 24.40 13.08
C PRO A 546 -15.96 23.30 12.04
N SER A 547 -17.04 22.74 11.51
CA SER A 547 -16.96 21.70 10.46
C SER A 547 -16.29 22.16 9.16
N SER A 548 -16.18 23.48 8.94
CA SER A 548 -15.48 24.09 7.82
C SER A 548 -13.96 23.87 7.84
N ILE A 549 -13.39 23.38 8.96
CA ILE A 549 -11.96 23.00 9.04
C ILE A 549 -11.57 21.98 7.95
N LYS A 550 -12.53 21.17 7.47
CA LYS A 550 -12.33 20.22 6.36
C LYS A 550 -11.81 20.86 5.07
N LYS A 551 -11.95 22.17 4.89
CA LYS A 551 -11.45 22.90 3.71
C LYS A 551 -9.93 23.13 3.74
N LEU A 552 -9.30 22.96 4.91
CA LEU A 552 -7.86 23.14 5.10
C LEU A 552 -7.13 21.82 4.86
N GLU A 553 -7.35 21.19 3.71
CA GLU A 553 -6.85 19.83 3.43
C GLU A 553 -5.32 19.75 3.39
N ASN A 554 -4.64 20.87 3.13
CA ASN A 554 -3.18 20.98 3.11
C ASN A 554 -2.53 21.19 4.48
N LEU A 555 -3.33 21.34 5.54
CA LEU A 555 -2.82 21.68 6.86
C LEU A 555 -1.91 20.55 7.38
N LYS A 556 -0.69 20.91 7.79
CA LYS A 556 0.33 20.02 8.35
C LYS A 556 0.50 20.22 9.85
N ASP A 557 0.45 21.47 10.27
CA ASP A 557 0.66 21.87 11.66
C ASP A 557 -0.57 22.60 12.16
N LEU A 558 -1.23 22.03 13.17
CA LEU A 558 -2.36 22.64 13.84
C LEU A 558 -2.10 22.71 15.33
N ASN A 559 -2.01 23.93 15.85
CA ASN A 559 -1.89 24.18 17.28
C ASN A 559 -3.16 24.85 17.80
N LEU A 560 -3.88 24.14 18.67
CA LEU A 560 -5.10 24.54 19.37
C LEU A 560 -4.92 24.45 20.89
N ALA A 561 -3.69 24.36 21.37
CA ALA A 561 -3.40 24.23 22.80
C ALA A 561 -3.97 25.40 23.62
N ASN A 562 -4.31 25.17 24.88
CA ASN A 562 -4.80 26.21 25.79
C ASN A 562 -6.06 26.90 25.22
N ASN A 563 -7.13 26.12 25.06
CA ASN A 563 -8.45 26.58 24.62
C ASN A 563 -9.55 25.95 25.51
N LYS A 564 -10.82 26.09 25.11
CA LYS A 564 -11.98 25.52 25.84
C LYS A 564 -12.68 24.42 25.03
N LEU A 565 -11.94 23.68 24.20
CA LEU A 565 -12.49 22.65 23.31
C LEU A 565 -12.98 21.45 24.12
N LYS A 566 -14.23 21.02 23.91
CA LYS A 566 -14.80 19.83 24.55
C LYS A 566 -14.81 18.58 23.68
N GLU A 567 -14.76 18.78 22.36
CA GLU A 567 -14.89 17.72 21.37
C GLU A 567 -14.09 18.05 20.11
N MET A 568 -13.72 17.01 19.37
CA MET A 568 -13.12 17.10 18.05
C MET A 568 -14.21 16.86 16.99
N PRO A 569 -14.49 17.80 16.06
CA PRO A 569 -15.55 17.60 15.08
C PRO A 569 -15.18 16.52 14.07
N LYS A 570 -16.16 15.74 13.61
CA LYS A 570 -16.02 14.65 12.60
C LYS A 570 -15.21 15.05 11.36
N SER A 571 -15.23 16.33 11.00
CA SER A 571 -14.44 16.90 9.90
C SER A 571 -12.92 16.82 10.08
N PHE A 572 -12.38 16.57 11.28
CA PHE A 572 -10.93 16.41 11.49
C PHE A 572 -10.33 15.25 10.71
N GLY A 573 -11.10 14.19 10.45
CA GLY A 573 -10.66 13.08 9.60
C GLY A 573 -10.40 13.48 8.13
N LYS A 574 -10.77 14.70 7.71
CA LYS A 574 -10.46 15.25 6.38
C LYS A 574 -9.13 15.98 6.32
N LEU A 575 -8.49 16.27 7.47
CA LEU A 575 -7.14 16.83 7.54
C LEU A 575 -6.09 15.73 7.28
N LYS A 576 -6.13 15.16 6.08
CA LYS A 576 -5.34 13.96 5.74
C LYS A 576 -3.85 14.20 5.77
N ASN A 577 -3.39 15.45 5.60
CA ASN A 577 -1.98 15.82 5.52
C ASN A 577 -1.35 16.23 6.86
N LEU A 578 -2.13 16.18 7.95
CA LEU A 578 -1.69 16.64 9.26
C LEU A 578 -0.52 15.80 9.78
N GLU A 579 0.56 16.49 10.19
CA GLU A 579 1.78 15.90 10.75
C GLU A 579 1.91 16.17 12.23
N HIS A 580 1.60 17.39 12.65
CA HIS A 580 1.67 17.82 14.04
C HIS A 580 0.33 18.38 14.48
N LEU A 581 -0.22 17.78 15.53
CA LEU A 581 -1.44 18.23 16.17
C LEU A 581 -1.16 18.48 17.65
N ASN A 582 -1.40 19.71 18.09
CA ASN A 582 -1.40 20.06 19.50
C ASN A 582 -2.80 20.53 19.91
N VAL A 583 -3.43 19.78 20.80
CA VAL A 583 -4.72 20.08 21.43
C VAL A 583 -4.62 20.04 22.95
N SER A 584 -3.41 20.18 23.51
CA SER A 584 -3.22 20.10 24.96
C SER A 584 -3.92 21.24 25.70
N ASN A 585 -4.18 21.04 26.99
CA ASN A 585 -4.83 22.04 27.85
C ASN A 585 -6.20 22.46 27.27
N ASN A 586 -7.06 21.47 27.11
CA ASN A 586 -8.46 21.62 26.67
C ASN A 586 -9.36 20.75 27.56
N GLN A 587 -10.61 20.49 27.14
CA GLN A 587 -11.61 19.69 27.87
C GLN A 587 -12.09 18.52 27.00
N ILE A 588 -11.23 18.01 26.12
CA ILE A 588 -11.59 16.98 25.14
C ILE A 588 -11.78 15.65 25.85
N GLN A 589 -12.96 15.03 25.66
CA GLN A 589 -13.30 13.73 26.28
C GLN A 589 -12.94 12.52 25.43
N SER A 590 -12.91 12.70 24.11
CA SER A 590 -12.52 11.67 23.15
C SER A 590 -11.82 12.31 21.96
N LEU A 591 -10.82 11.61 21.44
CA LEU A 591 -10.18 11.96 20.17
C LEU A 591 -11.06 11.55 18.96
N SER A 592 -12.20 10.89 19.19
CA SER A 592 -13.04 10.31 18.13
C SER A 592 -14.55 10.49 18.28
N GLU A 593 -15.23 10.52 17.12
CA GLU A 593 -16.59 9.97 16.95
C GLU A 593 -16.71 9.05 15.70
N PHE A 594 -15.74 9.01 14.76
CA PHE A 594 -15.74 8.14 13.56
C PHE A 594 -14.31 7.92 13.02
N TYR A 595 -14.13 6.91 12.13
CA TYR A 595 -12.88 6.47 11.48
C TYR A 595 -11.95 7.60 11.00
N ILE A 596 -11.01 8.01 11.86
CA ILE A 596 -9.93 8.93 11.53
C ILE A 596 -8.79 8.12 10.90
N ASN A 597 -8.25 8.61 9.79
CA ASN A 597 -7.07 8.00 9.17
C ASN A 597 -5.98 9.06 9.00
N TRP A 598 -5.34 9.43 10.11
CA TRP A 598 -4.19 10.31 10.13
C TRP A 598 -2.92 9.54 9.79
N PHE A 599 -2.87 9.06 8.55
CA PHE A 599 -1.75 8.28 8.00
C PHE A 599 -0.39 8.93 8.19
N TYR A 600 -0.34 10.23 8.42
CA TYR A 600 0.88 11.00 8.48
C TYR A 600 1.14 11.75 9.77
N LEU A 601 0.27 11.61 10.78
CA LEU A 601 0.51 12.30 12.04
C LEU A 601 1.77 11.72 12.69
N LYS A 602 2.80 12.56 12.83
CA LYS A 602 4.09 12.26 13.44
C LYS A 602 4.08 12.62 14.93
N LYS A 603 3.45 13.74 15.30
CA LYS A 603 3.39 14.24 16.67
C LYS A 603 1.96 14.55 17.08
N LEU A 604 1.52 13.94 18.16
CA LEU A 604 0.28 14.26 18.85
C LEU A 604 0.58 14.72 20.28
N ASP A 605 0.12 15.91 20.62
CA ASP A 605 0.02 16.35 22.01
C ASP A 605 -1.44 16.61 22.34
N ALA A 606 -2.01 15.75 23.19
CA ALA A 606 -3.35 15.88 23.74
C ALA A 606 -3.31 15.80 25.28
N SER A 607 -2.19 16.19 25.89
CA SER A 607 -2.04 16.25 27.34
C SER A 607 -3.00 17.24 27.99
N ASN A 608 -3.29 17.08 29.28
CA ASN A 608 -4.15 18.00 30.04
C ASN A 608 -5.54 18.16 29.39
N ASN A 609 -6.24 17.03 29.23
CA ASN A 609 -7.59 16.94 28.69
C ASN A 609 -8.45 16.05 29.62
N GLN A 610 -9.60 15.59 29.14
CA GLN A 610 -10.53 14.72 29.87
C GLN A 610 -10.69 13.37 29.14
N LEU A 611 -9.66 12.92 28.42
CA LEU A 611 -9.72 11.71 27.61
C LEU A 611 -9.97 10.50 28.51
N ASN A 612 -11.07 9.79 28.28
CA ASN A 612 -11.46 8.61 29.06
C ASN A 612 -11.26 7.28 28.29
N SER A 613 -10.67 7.34 27.10
CA SER A 613 -10.39 6.20 26.23
C SER A 613 -9.13 6.47 25.40
N ALA A 614 -8.40 5.40 25.10
CA ALA A 614 -7.27 5.38 24.18
C ALA A 614 -7.49 4.44 22.99
N LEU A 615 -8.71 3.94 22.76
CA LEU A 615 -9.03 2.92 21.76
C LEU A 615 -8.59 3.31 20.34
N GLU A 616 -8.51 4.60 20.05
CA GLU A 616 -8.27 5.15 18.73
C GLU A 616 -6.79 5.37 18.41
N LEU A 617 -5.89 5.12 19.36
CA LEU A 617 -4.45 5.25 19.14
C LEU A 617 -3.96 4.31 18.04
N ASN A 618 -4.60 3.16 17.81
CA ASN A 618 -4.22 2.22 16.76
C ASN A 618 -4.32 2.80 15.33
N GLN A 619 -5.04 3.91 15.14
CA GLN A 619 -5.14 4.60 13.85
C GLN A 619 -3.93 5.50 13.55
N LEU A 620 -3.10 5.80 14.55
CA LEU A 620 -1.99 6.76 14.46
C LEU A 620 -0.68 6.12 13.96
N LYS A 621 -0.76 5.26 12.94
CA LYS A 621 0.32 4.33 12.52
C LYS A 621 1.66 4.99 12.16
N SER A 622 1.66 6.28 11.84
CA SER A 622 2.88 7.03 11.53
C SER A 622 3.44 7.85 12.69
N SER A 623 2.79 7.86 13.85
CA SER A 623 3.19 8.68 14.99
C SER A 623 4.49 8.19 15.60
N GLN A 624 5.34 9.17 15.92
CA GLN A 624 6.64 9.03 16.54
C GLN A 624 6.59 9.54 17.98
N PHE A 625 5.78 10.57 18.24
CA PHE A 625 5.66 11.20 19.55
C PHE A 625 4.18 11.33 19.91
N ILE A 626 3.77 10.72 21.02
CA ILE A 626 2.41 10.81 21.55
C ILE A 626 2.48 11.23 23.01
N ASN A 627 1.88 12.37 23.34
CA ASN A 627 1.67 12.81 24.71
C ASN A 627 0.18 12.81 25.05
N LEU A 628 -0.20 11.98 26.00
CA LEU A 628 -1.55 11.83 26.55
C LEU A 628 -1.55 12.00 28.07
N SER A 629 -0.50 12.60 28.64
CA SER A 629 -0.41 12.82 30.08
C SER A 629 -1.55 13.68 30.63
N ASN A 630 -1.85 13.53 31.91
CA ASN A 630 -2.90 14.30 32.60
C ASN A 630 -4.26 14.16 31.91
N ASN A 631 -4.75 12.92 31.87
CA ASN A 631 -6.06 12.53 31.32
C ASN A 631 -6.71 11.47 32.24
N ASP A 632 -7.85 10.91 31.84
CA ASP A 632 -8.63 9.93 32.60
C ASP A 632 -8.58 8.53 31.97
N ILE A 633 -7.51 8.18 31.24
CA ILE A 633 -7.43 6.94 30.44
C ILE A 633 -7.28 5.72 31.37
N PRO A 634 -8.21 4.75 31.35
CA PRO A 634 -8.16 3.58 32.23
C PRO A 634 -7.34 2.41 31.66
N GLU A 635 -7.24 2.32 30.33
CA GLU A 635 -6.51 1.24 29.65
C GLU A 635 -6.08 1.64 28.23
N LEU A 636 -5.12 0.89 27.67
CA LEU A 636 -4.66 1.02 26.29
C LEU A 636 -5.19 -0.13 25.41
N PRO A 637 -5.46 0.11 24.12
CA PRO A 637 -5.92 -0.94 23.21
C PRO A 637 -4.86 -2.01 22.97
N ALA A 638 -5.30 -3.25 22.75
CA ALA A 638 -4.42 -4.37 22.39
C ALA A 638 -3.66 -4.10 21.08
N GLU A 639 -4.20 -3.28 20.19
CA GLU A 639 -3.65 -2.89 18.90
C GLU A 639 -2.53 -1.84 19.01
N ILE A 640 -2.14 -1.38 20.21
CA ILE A 640 -1.06 -0.39 20.37
C ILE A 640 0.25 -0.79 19.68
N HIS A 641 0.50 -2.10 19.56
CA HIS A 641 1.64 -2.65 18.83
C HIS A 641 1.70 -2.26 17.35
N GLN A 642 0.63 -1.72 16.75
CA GLN A 642 0.60 -1.24 15.38
C GLN A 642 1.37 0.08 15.19
N LEU A 643 1.68 0.79 16.28
CA LEU A 643 2.45 2.04 16.25
C LEU A 643 3.96 1.79 16.09
N LYS A 644 4.34 1.15 14.99
CA LYS A 644 5.72 0.70 14.71
C LYS A 644 6.75 1.82 14.58
N LYS A 645 6.30 3.07 14.44
CA LYS A 645 7.17 4.26 14.35
C LYS A 645 7.32 5.00 15.68
N LEU A 646 6.62 4.58 16.74
CA LEU A 646 6.58 5.30 18.00
C LEU A 646 7.95 5.27 18.69
N VAL A 647 8.41 6.45 19.08
CA VAL A 647 9.70 6.73 19.73
C VAL A 647 9.47 7.16 21.18
N SER A 648 8.49 8.03 21.43
CA SER A 648 8.17 8.51 22.78
C SER A 648 6.67 8.43 23.04
N LEU A 649 6.31 7.86 24.18
CA LEU A 649 4.93 7.73 24.67
C LEU A 649 4.83 8.22 26.11
N ASP A 650 4.09 9.30 26.31
CA ASP A 650 3.79 9.84 27.64
C ASP A 650 2.33 9.59 28.00
N LEU A 651 2.13 8.82 29.07
CA LEU A 651 0.85 8.44 29.66
C LEU A 651 0.83 8.77 31.17
N SER A 652 1.73 9.64 31.63
CA SER A 652 1.79 10.02 33.04
C SER A 652 0.48 10.66 33.52
N ASN A 653 0.16 10.53 34.81
CA ASN A 653 -1.03 11.11 35.42
C ASN A 653 -2.32 10.67 34.70
N ASN A 654 -2.53 9.35 34.61
CA ASN A 654 -3.73 8.72 34.05
C ASN A 654 -4.29 7.68 35.05
N LYS A 655 -5.22 6.83 34.63
CA LYS A 655 -5.89 5.82 35.47
C LYS A 655 -5.54 4.39 35.06
N LEU A 656 -4.37 4.18 34.44
CA LEU A 656 -3.97 2.87 33.93
C LEU A 656 -3.80 1.87 35.06
N LEU A 657 -4.47 0.72 34.93
CA LEU A 657 -4.34 -0.42 35.85
C LEU A 657 -3.28 -1.43 35.39
N TYR A 658 -3.10 -1.55 34.09
CA TYR A 658 -2.18 -2.48 33.44
C TYR A 658 -1.82 -1.97 32.05
N LEU A 659 -0.75 -2.53 31.47
CA LEU A 659 -0.42 -2.36 30.05
C LEU A 659 -0.73 -3.64 29.29
N PRO A 660 -1.23 -3.54 28.04
CA PRO A 660 -1.47 -4.72 27.22
C PRO A 660 -0.13 -5.40 26.90
N ARG A 661 -0.11 -6.75 26.86
CA ARG A 661 1.11 -7.54 26.54
C ARG A 661 1.75 -7.13 25.20
N THR A 662 0.92 -6.62 24.29
CA THR A 662 1.30 -6.16 22.96
C THR A 662 2.15 -4.88 22.97
N ILE A 663 2.24 -4.13 24.08
CA ILE A 663 3.09 -2.94 24.17
C ILE A 663 4.57 -3.25 23.88
N THR A 664 5.01 -4.47 24.17
CA THR A 664 6.36 -4.99 23.85
C THR A 664 6.64 -5.06 22.33
N GLY A 665 5.62 -4.88 21.48
CA GLY A 665 5.73 -4.79 20.03
C GLY A 665 6.15 -3.41 19.51
N LEU A 666 6.32 -2.41 20.38
CA LEU A 666 6.81 -1.06 20.06
C LEU A 666 8.34 -1.03 19.99
N THR A 667 8.92 -1.71 19.00
CA THR A 667 10.37 -1.97 18.93
C THR A 667 11.25 -0.73 18.68
N LYS A 668 10.66 0.41 18.33
CA LYS A 668 11.34 1.71 18.17
C LYS A 668 11.18 2.64 19.38
N LEU A 669 10.43 2.24 20.41
CA LEU A 669 10.17 3.06 21.58
C LEU A 669 11.48 3.27 22.35
N GLU A 670 11.80 4.53 22.62
CA GLU A 670 12.98 4.98 23.38
C GLU A 670 12.58 5.51 24.76
N GLU A 671 11.41 6.14 24.86
CA GLU A 671 10.94 6.77 26.10
C GLU A 671 9.51 6.34 26.41
N LEU A 672 9.27 5.88 27.64
CA LEU A 672 7.94 5.51 28.13
C LEU A 672 7.69 6.13 29.51
N ASN A 673 6.79 7.11 29.58
CA ASN A 673 6.40 7.72 30.85
C ASN A 673 5.03 7.20 31.31
N LEU A 674 5.00 6.58 32.49
CA LEU A 674 3.82 5.97 33.12
C LEU A 674 3.63 6.48 34.56
N GLU A 675 4.33 7.55 34.93
CA GLU A 675 4.27 8.16 36.26
C GLU A 675 2.82 8.40 36.71
N ASN A 676 2.53 8.25 38.01
CA ASN A 676 1.24 8.52 38.64
C ASN A 676 0.07 7.84 37.89
N ASN A 677 0.15 6.52 37.78
CA ASN A 677 -0.93 5.64 37.37
C ASN A 677 -1.23 4.64 38.50
N ASN A 678 -2.06 3.62 38.23
CA ASN A 678 -2.41 2.60 39.21
C ASN A 678 -1.94 1.20 38.78
N ILE A 679 -0.75 1.13 38.17
CA ILE A 679 -0.17 -0.08 37.59
C ILE A 679 0.46 -0.95 38.68
N GLY A 680 -0.12 -2.12 38.94
CA GLY A 680 0.41 -3.09 39.90
C GLY A 680 1.47 -4.05 39.32
N SER A 681 1.52 -4.20 38.00
CA SER A 681 2.53 -5.00 37.30
C SER A 681 2.63 -4.63 35.82
N LEU A 682 3.79 -4.89 35.21
CA LEU A 682 4.03 -4.74 33.79
C LEU A 682 3.86 -6.09 33.06
N PRO A 683 3.59 -6.10 31.74
CA PRO A 683 3.55 -7.34 30.97
C PRO A 683 4.92 -8.04 30.93
N PRO A 684 4.96 -9.35 30.65
CA PRO A 684 6.23 -10.07 30.44
C PRO A 684 6.92 -9.64 29.15
N TYR A 685 8.21 -9.95 29.03
CA TYR A 685 9.04 -9.76 27.85
C TYR A 685 9.38 -8.29 27.53
N LEU A 686 9.58 -7.46 28.56
CA LEU A 686 9.96 -6.05 28.43
C LEU A 686 11.28 -5.88 27.67
N TYR A 687 12.20 -6.86 27.76
CA TYR A 687 13.44 -6.91 26.98
C TYR A 687 13.25 -6.81 25.45
N ARG A 688 12.03 -7.00 24.93
CA ARG A 688 11.70 -6.82 23.51
C ARG A 688 11.64 -5.36 23.08
N LEU A 689 11.53 -4.41 24.02
CA LEU A 689 11.64 -2.98 23.77
C LEU A 689 13.12 -2.61 23.58
N ARG A 690 13.74 -3.11 22.51
CA ARG A 690 15.19 -3.09 22.26
C ARG A 690 15.82 -1.71 22.15
N LYS A 691 15.00 -0.67 21.96
CA LYS A 691 15.43 0.72 21.82
C LYS A 691 15.10 1.55 23.06
N LEU A 692 14.45 0.98 24.07
CA LEU A 692 14.04 1.70 25.27
C LEU A 692 15.27 2.18 26.02
N LYS A 693 15.27 3.46 26.35
CA LYS A 693 16.34 4.15 27.09
C LYS A 693 15.85 4.56 28.47
N THR A 694 14.62 5.05 28.55
CA THR A 694 14.03 5.53 29.81
C THR A 694 12.63 4.96 30.02
N ILE A 695 12.33 4.59 31.26
CA ILE A 695 10.98 4.26 31.71
C ILE A 695 10.72 4.88 33.09
N ASN A 696 9.67 5.70 33.19
CA ASN A 696 9.26 6.31 34.45
C ASN A 696 7.99 5.63 34.98
N LEU A 697 8.10 5.01 36.15
CA LEU A 697 7.05 4.27 36.85
C LEU A 697 6.70 4.89 38.21
N ALA A 698 7.25 6.07 38.52
CA ALA A 698 7.03 6.74 39.79
C ALA A 698 5.54 6.86 40.14
N GLY A 699 5.18 6.70 41.40
CA GLY A 699 3.79 6.84 41.85
C GLY A 699 2.84 5.71 41.43
N ASN A 700 3.36 4.56 40.96
CA ASN A 700 2.57 3.33 40.74
C ASN A 700 2.71 2.34 41.91
N PRO A 701 1.66 1.55 42.23
CA PRO A 701 1.67 0.58 43.34
C PRO A 701 2.44 -0.73 43.01
N LEU A 702 3.68 -0.62 42.54
CA LEU A 702 4.53 -1.76 42.20
C LEU A 702 5.18 -2.37 43.46
N GLY A 703 4.98 -3.66 43.69
CA GLY A 703 5.67 -4.39 44.77
C GLY A 703 7.16 -4.61 44.48
N GLU A 704 7.99 -4.77 45.51
CA GLU A 704 9.45 -4.92 45.35
C GLU A 704 9.86 -6.09 44.42
N LYS A 705 9.16 -7.23 44.51
CA LYS A 705 9.40 -8.38 43.60
C LYS A 705 9.22 -8.01 42.14
N GLU A 706 8.25 -7.15 41.85
CA GLU A 706 7.96 -6.70 40.49
C GLU A 706 9.01 -5.69 40.02
N LYS A 707 9.43 -4.76 40.89
CA LYS A 707 10.54 -3.84 40.60
C LYS A 707 11.82 -4.59 40.25
N ASP A 708 12.15 -5.65 40.99
CA ASP A 708 13.32 -6.49 40.71
C ASP A 708 13.21 -7.26 39.39
N ARG A 709 12.02 -7.78 39.06
CA ARG A 709 11.77 -8.41 37.75
C ARG A 709 11.99 -7.42 36.61
N ILE A 710 11.47 -6.20 36.74
CA ILE A 710 11.58 -5.14 35.73
C ILE A 710 13.06 -4.76 35.52
N ARG A 711 13.83 -4.56 36.60
CA ARG A 711 15.29 -4.31 36.52
C ARG A 711 16.04 -5.43 35.79
N LYS A 712 15.66 -6.69 36.04
CA LYS A 712 16.27 -7.86 35.38
C LYS A 712 15.92 -7.94 33.89
N GLU A 713 14.69 -7.61 33.50
CA GLU A 713 14.28 -7.62 32.09
C GLU A 713 14.82 -6.41 31.30
N LEU A 714 15.13 -5.30 31.97
CA LEU A 714 15.59 -4.04 31.37
C LEU A 714 16.93 -3.55 31.97
N PRO A 715 18.03 -4.32 31.86
CA PRO A 715 19.28 -4.02 32.58
C PRO A 715 20.02 -2.76 32.09
N ASN A 716 19.72 -2.27 30.88
CA ASN A 716 20.38 -1.11 30.26
C ASN A 716 19.44 0.09 30.09
N VAL A 717 18.30 0.10 30.79
CA VAL A 717 17.29 1.16 30.73
C VAL A 717 17.35 1.96 32.02
N GLU A 718 17.23 3.28 31.94
CA GLU A 718 17.06 4.15 33.10
C GLU A 718 15.62 4.01 33.63
N ILE A 719 15.49 3.51 34.86
CA ILE A 719 14.19 3.18 35.47
C ILE A 719 13.97 4.06 36.69
N THR A 720 12.89 4.83 36.69
CA THR A 720 12.42 5.58 37.86
C THR A 720 11.23 4.86 38.48
N PHE A 721 11.25 4.63 39.80
CA PHE A 721 10.20 3.91 40.56
C PHE A 721 9.52 4.80 41.59
#